data_AF-A0A916RPK7-F1
#
_entry.id   AF-A0A916RPK7-F1
#
_cell.length_a   1.000
_cell.length_b   1.000
_cell.length_c   1.000
_cell.angle_alpha   90.00
_cell.angle_beta   90.00
_cell.angle_gamma   90.00
#
_symmetry.space_group_name_H-M   'P 1'
#
loop_
_entity.id
_entity.type
_entity.pdbx_description
1 polymer ?
#
loop_
_entity_poly.entity_id
_entity_poly.type
_entity_poly.pdbx_seq_one_letter_code
_entity_poly.pdbx_strand_id
1 'polypeptide(L)'
;MGMDRRNFVQRVLLALGAAGTGTPSQAQATTPRLDVADAEGSQGYIRPGTIEVIRRSFDVVVVGGGISGTCAAISAARNGARAALVHERSALGGNSSSEVRLYPEDTCGFSPWIKESGILEEMEEEERARNWESRIEGMMNSEWDLVLYEWAKREKNLTLFLNTTMREVVMRDSAHIEAIRAPQLGTEREFILSAPMFIDSTGDGVLGYRSGADFHWGKEIRAKYNETLAPTEPTHGLMGNTLFFRARDTGSPIPFKRPEWAAEFKTEDDLTDRDHGHFECGYWWIEVGAPLHPIHDNEEIRDEALRQLLGVWDHIKNRCTHDDVREKAKNYALEFVGFWPYKRESRRILGDYVLTEKDVRNPSIHPDDIAYGSWGIDIHVPGGILKQHIPPYPPPRTDENFQYRSTIPYGIPLRSCYSRNVRNLFTAGRPIGTSYVAFASSRVLPTGAIVGQAVGAAAALCMKHACEPQLVAQKHAKELQQLLLRQDASIPGVVNEDSADLARRGTVTASSEAALVFPESDSFHSAHFALGQVFPVSTDQLHAIDLLLQSNATQDQRVILKLRRIEHVWDLRPSPSIASASATVLANHKGYVRFTLNARTKPGGLYFVWIEAQPEISWALHSDLPGEPSKTPVGSTAADLPPGNRWRPLTGGHVFTMHTIPEQKPYGPQNIVSGTNRPDMWTNIYISDAAEQLPVWLELKFPSQVRLNTVQITFDTDTNRRIQLPRFRYPECVKRYEIDAKLAGDWKTLAQEDDNYYRRRVHHFETVTTDRLRIRLLETNGAPQARVYELRAYHEET
;
A
#
# COMPACT_ATOMS: atom_id res chain seq x y z
N MET A 1 30.34 26.14 -43.44
CA MET A 1 31.47 25.28 -43.86
C MET A 1 31.40 24.01 -43.04
N GLY A 2 31.08 22.89 -43.68
CA GLY A 2 30.90 21.60 -43.03
C GLY A 2 32.24 20.95 -42.66
N MET A 3 32.24 20.17 -41.59
CA MET A 3 33.28 19.18 -41.32
C MET A 3 32.64 17.87 -40.87
N ASP A 4 33.19 16.83 -41.46
CA ASP A 4 32.69 15.48 -41.69
C ASP A 4 32.83 14.58 -40.43
N ARG A 5 31.77 13.83 -40.10
CA ARG A 5 31.62 13.02 -38.88
C ARG A 5 32.14 11.58 -39.00
N ARG A 6 33.01 11.26 -39.95
CA ARG A 6 33.38 9.85 -40.27
C ARG A 6 34.74 9.33 -39.80
N ASN A 7 35.56 10.05 -39.01
CA ASN A 7 36.93 9.58 -38.72
C ASN A 7 37.36 9.52 -37.24
N PHE A 8 36.43 9.35 -36.29
CA PHE A 8 36.80 9.20 -34.87
C PHE A 8 36.89 7.74 -34.40
N VAL A 9 36.24 6.79 -35.09
CA VAL A 9 36.11 5.40 -34.59
C VAL A 9 37.32 4.49 -34.94
N GLN A 10 38.22 4.92 -35.82
CA GLN A 10 39.35 4.07 -36.27
C GLN A 10 40.68 4.27 -35.53
N ARG A 11 40.75 5.09 -34.45
CA ARG A 11 42.02 5.34 -33.74
C ARG A 11 42.12 4.83 -32.30
N VAL A 12 41.14 4.06 -31.81
CA VAL A 12 41.17 3.49 -30.44
C VAL A 12 41.51 1.99 -30.42
N LEU A 13 41.64 1.32 -31.56
CA LEU A 13 41.78 -0.15 -31.65
C LEU A 13 43.21 -0.70 -31.77
N LEU A 14 44.24 0.07 -31.37
CA LEU A 14 45.65 -0.35 -31.45
C LEU A 14 46.47 0.09 -30.24
N ALA A 15 46.00 -0.26 -29.05
CA ALA A 15 46.83 -0.38 -27.85
C ALA A 15 46.15 -1.39 -26.93
N LEU A 16 46.92 -2.33 -26.38
CA LEU A 16 46.53 -3.43 -25.47
C LEU A 16 46.21 -4.77 -26.16
N GLY A 17 47.24 -5.31 -26.82
CA GLY A 17 47.45 -6.75 -26.88
C GLY A 17 48.44 -7.19 -25.80
N ALA A 18 48.12 -8.34 -25.18
CA ALA A 18 48.97 -9.23 -24.36
C ALA A 18 49.26 -8.86 -22.88
N ALA A 19 48.54 -9.49 -21.94
CA ALA A 19 49.05 -10.59 -21.07
C ALA A 19 48.01 -10.94 -19.97
N GLY A 20 47.86 -12.24 -19.68
CA GLY A 20 46.70 -12.84 -18.99
C GLY A 20 46.57 -12.61 -17.48
N THR A 21 45.39 -12.89 -16.93
CA THR A 21 45.11 -14.06 -16.04
C THR A 21 43.64 -14.05 -15.55
N GLY A 22 42.98 -15.21 -15.63
CA GLY A 22 41.83 -15.63 -14.81
C GLY A 22 40.45 -14.99 -15.05
N THR A 23 39.62 -15.57 -15.91
CA THR A 23 38.18 -15.27 -15.99
C THR A 23 37.36 -16.06 -14.95
N PRO A 24 36.42 -15.44 -14.22
CA PRO A 24 35.37 -16.15 -13.47
C PRO A 24 34.37 -16.77 -14.45
N SER A 25 33.78 -17.92 -14.08
CA SER A 25 32.78 -18.61 -14.89
C SER A 25 31.52 -17.76 -15.07
N GLN A 26 31.36 -17.12 -16.23
CA GLN A 26 30.06 -16.62 -16.66
C GLN A 26 29.20 -17.82 -17.06
N ALA A 27 28.17 -18.11 -16.26
CA ALA A 27 27.04 -18.87 -16.74
C ALA A 27 26.46 -18.13 -17.95
N GLN A 28 26.60 -18.71 -19.14
CA GLN A 28 25.97 -18.20 -20.35
C GLN A 28 24.45 -18.29 -20.15
N ALA A 29 23.82 -17.15 -19.87
CA ALA A 29 22.40 -17.01 -20.04
C ALA A 29 22.10 -17.13 -21.54
N THR A 30 21.73 -18.33 -21.99
CA THR A 30 21.18 -18.52 -23.33
C THR A 30 19.88 -17.75 -23.40
N THR A 31 19.87 -16.58 -24.04
CA THR A 31 18.63 -15.90 -24.40
C THR A 31 17.87 -16.85 -25.31
N PRO A 32 16.68 -17.36 -24.93
CA PRO A 32 15.91 -18.21 -25.82
C PRO A 32 15.54 -17.36 -27.04
N ARG A 33 16.15 -17.65 -28.19
CA ARG A 33 15.66 -17.15 -29.47
C ARG A 33 14.44 -17.99 -29.82
N LEU A 34 13.40 -17.35 -30.32
CA LEU A 34 12.41 -18.05 -31.12
C LEU A 34 13.16 -18.58 -32.34
N ASP A 35 13.49 -19.87 -32.32
CA ASP A 35 13.96 -20.55 -33.51
C ASP A 35 12.80 -20.53 -34.50
N VAL A 36 12.95 -19.67 -35.52
CA VAL A 36 12.10 -19.71 -36.70
C VAL A 36 12.53 -20.95 -37.48
N ALA A 37 12.13 -22.13 -37.00
CA ALA A 37 12.14 -23.32 -37.82
C ALA A 37 11.28 -23.02 -39.05
N ASP A 38 11.77 -23.36 -40.24
CA ASP A 38 10.97 -23.28 -41.45
C ASP A 38 9.63 -23.99 -41.20
N ALA A 39 8.53 -23.30 -41.50
CA ALA A 39 7.17 -23.74 -41.23
C ALA A 39 6.78 -24.92 -42.14
N GLU A 40 7.46 -26.07 -42.00
CA GLU A 40 7.03 -27.32 -42.60
C GLU A 40 5.84 -27.86 -41.79
N GLY A 41 4.63 -27.60 -42.28
CA GLY A 41 3.40 -28.25 -41.76
C GLY A 41 2.33 -27.34 -41.16
N SER A 42 2.28 -26.04 -41.48
CA SER A 42 1.19 -25.16 -41.02
C SER A 42 -0.19 -25.43 -41.66
N GLN A 43 -0.30 -26.44 -42.52
CA GLN A 43 -1.58 -26.85 -43.13
C GLN A 43 -2.37 -27.77 -42.19
N GLY A 44 -2.96 -27.18 -41.15
CA GLY A 44 -4.01 -27.81 -40.35
C GLY A 44 -5.39 -27.37 -40.84
N TYR A 45 -6.20 -28.29 -41.36
CA TYR A 45 -7.62 -28.02 -41.61
C TYR A 45 -8.39 -28.19 -40.30
N ILE A 46 -8.67 -27.09 -39.58
CA ILE A 46 -9.65 -27.10 -38.49
C ILE A 46 -11.04 -27.17 -39.15
N ARG A 47 -11.87 -28.13 -38.75
CA ARG A 47 -13.24 -28.21 -39.28
C ARG A 47 -13.98 -26.92 -38.91
N PRO A 48 -14.59 -26.21 -39.87
CA PRO A 48 -15.41 -25.03 -39.57
C PRO A 48 -16.46 -25.35 -38.51
N GLY A 49 -16.51 -24.56 -37.44
CA GLY A 49 -17.50 -24.69 -36.36
C GLY A 49 -17.13 -25.61 -35.19
N THR A 50 -15.94 -26.23 -35.17
CA THR A 50 -15.46 -26.95 -33.96
C THR A 50 -14.46 -26.12 -33.17
N ILE A 51 -14.81 -25.77 -31.93
CA ILE A 51 -13.92 -25.09 -30.97
C ILE A 51 -12.97 -26.12 -30.35
N GLU A 52 -11.67 -25.84 -30.32
CA GLU A 52 -10.70 -26.64 -29.59
C GLU A 52 -10.89 -26.46 -28.08
N VAL A 53 -11.18 -27.54 -27.35
CA VAL A 53 -11.40 -27.51 -25.89
C VAL A 53 -10.18 -28.04 -25.15
N ILE A 54 -9.49 -27.17 -24.41
CA ILE A 54 -8.32 -27.50 -23.61
C ILE A 54 -8.72 -27.66 -22.14
N ARG A 55 -8.50 -28.86 -21.59
CA ARG A 55 -8.70 -29.16 -20.16
C ARG A 55 -7.38 -29.05 -19.41
N ARG A 56 -7.39 -28.36 -18.27
CA ARG A 56 -6.26 -28.26 -17.34
C ARG A 56 -6.75 -28.33 -15.90
N SER A 57 -5.87 -28.80 -15.02
CA SER A 57 -6.16 -28.95 -13.60
C SER A 57 -5.06 -28.27 -12.80
N PHE A 58 -5.48 -27.50 -11.81
CA PHE A 58 -4.66 -26.68 -10.94
C PHE A 58 -5.03 -26.97 -9.48
N ASP A 59 -4.23 -26.47 -8.55
CA ASP A 59 -4.53 -26.55 -7.13
C ASP A 59 -5.37 -25.34 -6.71
N VAL A 60 -5.13 -24.17 -7.34
CA VAL A 60 -5.90 -22.95 -7.14
C VAL A 60 -6.20 -22.28 -8.49
N VAL A 61 -7.44 -21.88 -8.73
CA VAL A 61 -7.82 -21.02 -9.87
C VAL A 61 -8.28 -19.67 -9.36
N VAL A 62 -7.58 -18.61 -9.78
CA VAL A 62 -7.90 -17.21 -9.49
C VAL A 62 -8.55 -16.58 -10.71
N VAL A 63 -9.72 -15.97 -10.55
CA VAL A 63 -10.45 -15.33 -11.65
C VAL A 63 -10.53 -13.82 -11.41
N GLY A 64 -9.93 -13.05 -12.31
CA GLY A 64 -9.82 -11.59 -12.28
C GLY A 64 -8.40 -11.12 -11.97
N GLY A 65 -7.69 -10.61 -12.97
CA GLY A 65 -6.30 -10.12 -12.88
C GLY A 65 -6.15 -8.70 -12.35
N GLY A 66 -7.09 -8.22 -11.53
CA GLY A 66 -6.89 -7.00 -10.74
C GLY A 66 -5.73 -7.13 -9.76
N ILE A 67 -5.27 -6.02 -9.17
CA ILE A 67 -4.13 -6.07 -8.22
C ILE A 67 -4.33 -7.11 -7.09
N SER A 68 -5.56 -7.27 -6.58
CA SER A 68 -5.92 -8.30 -5.60
C SER A 68 -5.74 -9.73 -6.12
N GLY A 69 -6.21 -10.00 -7.35
CA GLY A 69 -6.07 -11.32 -7.97
C GLY A 69 -4.64 -11.65 -8.36
N THR A 70 -3.88 -10.66 -8.84
CA THR A 70 -2.45 -10.80 -9.12
C THR A 70 -1.68 -11.15 -7.85
N CYS A 71 -1.88 -10.41 -6.75
CA CYS A 71 -1.26 -10.74 -5.47
C CYS A 71 -1.70 -12.11 -4.92
N ALA A 72 -2.97 -12.48 -5.09
CA ALA A 72 -3.47 -13.80 -4.67
C ALA A 72 -2.82 -14.95 -5.45
N ALA A 73 -2.72 -14.82 -6.76
CA ALA A 73 -2.12 -15.84 -7.62
C ALA A 73 -0.61 -15.99 -7.35
N ILE A 74 0.11 -14.88 -7.19
CA ILE A 74 1.53 -14.89 -6.82
C ILE A 74 1.70 -15.54 -5.45
N SER A 75 0.91 -15.13 -4.45
CA SER A 75 1.00 -15.68 -3.09
C SER A 75 0.70 -17.19 -3.06
N ALA A 76 -0.34 -17.66 -3.75
CA ALA A 76 -0.64 -19.08 -3.84
C ALA A 76 0.53 -19.86 -4.46
N ALA A 77 1.11 -19.35 -5.55
CA ALA A 77 2.24 -19.97 -6.24
C ALA A 77 3.52 -20.02 -5.38
N ARG A 78 3.85 -18.91 -4.71
CA ARG A 78 4.99 -18.80 -3.78
C ARG A 78 4.87 -19.76 -2.60
N ASN A 79 3.64 -20.04 -2.17
CA ASN A 79 3.34 -20.99 -1.10
C ASN A 79 3.13 -22.43 -1.61
N GLY A 80 3.56 -22.73 -2.84
CA GLY A 80 3.69 -24.09 -3.38
C GLY A 80 2.49 -24.61 -4.17
N ALA A 81 1.38 -23.87 -4.27
CA ALA A 81 0.23 -24.30 -5.06
C ALA A 81 0.45 -24.07 -6.56
N ARG A 82 0.07 -25.02 -7.42
CA ARG A 82 -0.01 -24.77 -8.86
C ARG A 82 -1.23 -23.89 -9.14
N ALA A 83 -0.98 -22.61 -9.38
CA ALA A 83 -2.02 -21.62 -9.53
C ALA A 83 -2.27 -21.28 -11.01
N ALA A 84 -3.52 -21.00 -11.36
CA ALA A 84 -3.91 -20.35 -12.61
C ALA A 84 -4.48 -18.97 -12.32
N LEU A 85 -4.01 -17.94 -13.02
CA LEU A 85 -4.63 -16.61 -13.03
C LEU A 85 -5.34 -16.38 -14.36
N VAL A 86 -6.65 -16.24 -14.30
CA VAL A 86 -7.53 -16.06 -15.46
C VAL A 86 -8.01 -14.63 -15.50
N HIS A 87 -7.66 -13.90 -16.56
CA HIS A 87 -8.05 -12.51 -16.75
C HIS A 87 -8.55 -12.26 -18.17
N GLU A 88 -9.67 -11.56 -18.26
CA GLU A 88 -10.39 -11.24 -19.48
C GLU A 88 -9.66 -10.22 -20.38
N ARG A 89 -8.64 -9.51 -19.87
CA ARG A 89 -7.87 -8.51 -20.62
C ARG A 89 -6.39 -8.88 -20.75
N SER A 90 -5.67 -8.08 -21.53
CA SER A 90 -4.25 -8.27 -21.83
C SER A 90 -3.30 -7.75 -20.75
N ALA A 91 -3.74 -6.79 -19.93
CA ALA A 91 -2.92 -6.19 -18.86
C ALA A 91 -3.47 -6.55 -17.48
N LEU A 92 -2.57 -6.89 -16.55
CA LEU A 92 -2.90 -7.09 -15.14
C LEU A 92 -3.07 -5.73 -14.44
N GLY A 93 -3.64 -5.75 -13.22
CA GLY A 93 -3.85 -4.57 -12.38
C GLY A 93 -5.31 -4.13 -12.30
N GLY A 94 -6.14 -4.55 -13.26
CA GLY A 94 -7.57 -4.22 -13.21
C GLY A 94 -7.78 -2.72 -13.34
N ASN A 95 -8.32 -2.09 -12.28
CA ASN A 95 -8.47 -0.63 -12.23
C ASN A 95 -7.13 0.12 -12.20
N SER A 96 -6.05 -0.53 -11.73
CA SER A 96 -4.72 0.08 -11.75
C SER A 96 -3.94 -0.15 -13.04
N SER A 97 -4.47 -0.90 -14.01
CA SER A 97 -3.76 -1.10 -15.27
C SER A 97 -3.67 0.20 -16.05
N SER A 98 -2.75 0.29 -17.01
CA SER A 98 -2.63 1.46 -17.90
C SER A 98 -3.89 1.74 -18.74
N GLU A 99 -4.82 0.77 -18.81
CA GLU A 99 -6.10 0.90 -19.51
C GLU A 99 -7.12 1.76 -18.73
N VAL A 100 -7.01 1.80 -17.40
CA VAL A 100 -7.94 2.51 -16.50
C VAL A 100 -7.24 3.64 -15.74
N ARG A 101 -5.97 3.43 -15.38
CA ARG A 101 -5.04 4.41 -14.81
C ARG A 101 -5.25 4.84 -13.36
N LEU A 102 -6.03 4.10 -12.57
CA LEU A 102 -6.18 4.40 -11.15
C LEU A 102 -4.89 4.05 -10.40
N TYR A 103 -4.39 5.01 -9.64
CA TYR A 103 -3.22 4.82 -8.79
C TYR A 103 -3.60 3.98 -7.53
N PRO A 104 -2.82 2.94 -7.17
CA PRO A 104 -2.94 2.26 -5.87
C PRO A 104 -2.45 3.18 -4.74
N GLU A 105 -3.32 4.04 -4.24
CA GLU A 105 -2.94 5.02 -3.22
C GLU A 105 -2.81 4.40 -1.82
N ASP A 106 -1.60 4.48 -1.26
CA ASP A 106 -1.29 3.99 0.08
C ASP A 106 -2.13 4.69 1.16
N THR A 107 -2.57 3.89 2.12
CA THR A 107 -3.37 4.38 3.25
C THR A 107 -2.55 5.22 4.24
N CYS A 108 -1.22 5.26 4.12
CA CYS A 108 -0.33 6.02 5.00
C CYS A 108 -0.56 7.53 5.00
N GLY A 109 -1.15 8.09 3.94
CA GLY A 109 -1.56 9.51 3.95
C GLY A 109 -2.94 9.78 4.58
N PHE A 110 -3.58 8.77 5.18
CA PHE A 110 -4.73 8.95 6.09
C PHE A 110 -4.37 8.58 7.52
N SER A 111 -3.51 7.58 7.72
CA SER A 111 -3.03 7.15 9.02
C SER A 111 -1.50 6.94 8.96
N PRO A 112 -0.71 7.57 9.84
CA PRO A 112 0.74 7.47 9.78
C PRO A 112 1.22 6.02 10.03
N TRP A 113 2.42 5.68 9.56
CA TRP A 113 3.09 4.38 9.80
C TRP A 113 2.38 3.10 9.31
N ILE A 114 1.32 3.20 8.50
CA ILE A 114 0.48 2.05 8.11
C ILE A 114 0.57 1.67 6.61
N LYS A 115 1.57 2.17 5.87
CA LYS A 115 1.76 1.79 4.46
C LYS A 115 1.69 0.27 4.27
N GLU A 116 0.90 -0.16 3.29
CA GLU A 116 0.76 -1.56 2.91
C GLU A 116 2.13 -2.18 2.55
N SER A 117 2.32 -3.47 2.87
CA SER A 117 3.60 -4.17 2.68
C SER A 117 3.40 -5.55 2.06
N GLY A 118 4.48 -6.30 1.84
CA GLY A 118 4.45 -7.63 1.22
C GLY A 118 4.56 -7.57 -0.31
N ILE A 119 3.80 -8.40 -1.02
CA ILE A 119 3.89 -8.53 -2.49
C ILE A 119 3.59 -7.20 -3.19
N LEU A 120 2.68 -6.39 -2.63
CA LEU A 120 2.39 -5.06 -3.16
C LEU A 120 3.64 -4.19 -3.15
N GLU A 121 4.26 -4.01 -1.98
CA GLU A 121 5.47 -3.20 -1.80
C GLU A 121 6.60 -3.66 -2.73
N GLU A 122 6.83 -4.97 -2.88
CA GLU A 122 7.86 -5.47 -3.80
C GLU A 122 7.65 -4.95 -5.24
N MET A 123 6.41 -4.95 -5.71
CA MET A 123 6.07 -4.47 -7.06
C MET A 123 6.15 -2.94 -7.14
N GLU A 124 5.71 -2.23 -6.10
CA GLU A 124 5.75 -0.77 -6.08
C GLU A 124 7.18 -0.22 -6.03
N GLU A 125 8.07 -0.85 -5.28
CA GLU A 125 9.49 -0.51 -5.21
C GLU A 125 10.18 -0.68 -6.56
N GLU A 126 9.91 -1.78 -7.26
CA GLU A 126 10.40 -2.00 -8.62
C GLU A 126 9.87 -0.94 -9.58
N GLU A 127 8.56 -0.69 -9.53
CA GLU A 127 7.92 0.25 -10.44
C GLU A 127 8.45 1.67 -10.23
N ARG A 128 8.64 2.09 -8.97
CA ARG A 128 9.28 3.37 -8.64
C ARG A 128 10.74 3.42 -9.04
N ALA A 129 11.50 2.33 -8.96
CA ALA A 129 12.91 2.34 -9.33
C ALA A 129 13.15 2.59 -10.84
N ARG A 130 12.16 2.34 -11.70
CA ARG A 130 12.31 2.42 -13.17
C ARG A 130 11.31 3.31 -13.91
N ASN A 131 10.16 3.64 -13.33
CA ASN A 131 9.16 4.49 -13.99
C ASN A 131 9.50 5.98 -13.84
N TRP A 132 9.54 6.68 -14.98
CA TRP A 132 9.85 8.11 -15.06
C TRP A 132 8.65 9.04 -14.91
N GLU A 133 7.47 8.46 -14.70
CA GLU A 133 6.25 9.22 -14.46
C GLU A 133 5.95 9.35 -12.96
N SER A 134 5.38 10.49 -12.58
CA SER A 134 4.90 10.71 -11.21
C SER A 134 3.81 9.70 -10.84
N ARG A 135 3.87 9.17 -9.62
CA ARG A 135 2.91 8.20 -9.09
C ARG A 135 1.69 8.94 -8.51
N ILE A 136 0.82 9.43 -9.39
CA ILE A 136 -0.41 10.12 -8.99
C ILE A 136 -1.62 9.53 -9.74
N GLU A 137 -2.81 9.84 -9.27
CA GLU A 137 -4.05 9.37 -9.87
C GLU A 137 -4.13 9.73 -11.37
N GLY A 138 -4.64 8.83 -12.20
CA GLY A 138 -4.75 9.03 -13.66
C GLY A 138 -3.44 8.89 -14.44
N MET A 139 -2.30 8.73 -13.76
CA MET A 139 -0.97 8.68 -14.39
C MET A 139 -0.37 7.28 -14.51
N MET A 140 -1.05 6.23 -14.02
CA MET A 140 -0.54 4.85 -14.21
C MET A 140 -0.39 4.56 -15.71
N ASN A 141 0.67 3.84 -16.03
CA ASN A 141 1.13 3.62 -17.40
C ASN A 141 1.66 2.19 -17.55
N SER A 142 2.14 1.85 -18.74
CA SER A 142 2.52 0.49 -19.08
C SER A 142 3.74 -0.05 -18.31
N GLU A 143 4.54 0.79 -17.65
CA GLU A 143 5.62 0.31 -16.77
C GLU A 143 5.05 -0.52 -15.61
N TRP A 144 3.93 -0.08 -15.03
CA TRP A 144 3.25 -0.84 -13.98
C TRP A 144 2.69 -2.16 -14.49
N ASP A 145 2.07 -2.17 -15.67
CA ASP A 145 1.57 -3.40 -16.29
C ASP A 145 2.69 -4.42 -16.50
N LEU A 146 3.87 -3.95 -16.93
CA LEU A 146 5.06 -4.78 -17.12
C LEU A 146 5.57 -5.34 -15.79
N VAL A 147 5.64 -4.53 -14.72
CA VAL A 147 6.01 -5.00 -13.39
C VAL A 147 5.07 -6.12 -12.92
N LEU A 148 3.76 -5.90 -12.99
CA LEU A 148 2.77 -6.91 -12.60
C LEU A 148 2.92 -8.21 -13.41
N TYR A 149 3.13 -8.08 -14.72
CA TYR A 149 3.35 -9.22 -15.60
C TYR A 149 4.64 -9.98 -15.27
N GLU A 150 5.75 -9.26 -15.06
CA GLU A 150 7.04 -9.84 -14.67
C GLU A 150 6.94 -10.59 -13.34
N TRP A 151 6.30 -10.00 -12.33
CA TRP A 151 6.14 -10.65 -11.02
C TRP A 151 5.34 -11.93 -11.14
N ALA A 152 4.25 -11.94 -11.91
CA ALA A 152 3.50 -13.14 -12.15
C ALA A 152 4.31 -14.19 -12.95
N LYS A 153 5.16 -13.78 -13.90
CA LYS A 153 6.01 -14.68 -14.70
C LYS A 153 7.19 -15.26 -13.92
N ARG A 154 7.68 -14.57 -12.88
CA ARG A 154 8.74 -15.07 -11.99
C ARG A 154 8.29 -16.31 -11.21
N GLU A 155 6.98 -16.46 -10.99
CA GLU A 155 6.42 -17.58 -10.26
C GLU A 155 6.30 -18.84 -11.12
N LYS A 156 7.18 -19.83 -10.88
CA LYS A 156 7.22 -21.09 -11.64
C LYS A 156 5.91 -21.90 -11.56
N ASN A 157 5.19 -21.77 -10.45
CA ASN A 157 3.94 -22.48 -10.20
C ASN A 157 2.69 -21.70 -10.68
N LEU A 158 2.87 -20.53 -11.32
CA LEU A 158 1.76 -19.71 -11.82
C LEU A 158 1.63 -19.80 -13.34
N THR A 159 0.45 -20.20 -13.81
CA THR A 159 0.09 -20.13 -15.23
C THR A 159 -0.86 -18.96 -15.49
N LEU A 160 -0.49 -18.09 -16.44
CA LEU A 160 -1.30 -16.95 -16.84
C LEU A 160 -2.21 -17.27 -18.03
N PHE A 161 -3.49 -16.98 -17.89
CA PHE A 161 -4.51 -17.02 -18.94
C PHE A 161 -5.05 -15.59 -19.16
N LEU A 162 -4.33 -14.80 -19.95
CA LEU A 162 -4.75 -13.44 -20.34
C LEU A 162 -5.71 -13.50 -21.54
N ASN A 163 -6.50 -12.45 -21.75
CA ASN A 163 -7.56 -12.40 -22.77
C ASN A 163 -8.52 -13.61 -22.70
N THR A 164 -8.72 -14.15 -21.50
CA THR A 164 -9.46 -15.39 -21.25
C THR A 164 -10.61 -15.07 -20.30
N THR A 165 -11.83 -15.08 -20.82
CA THR A 165 -13.01 -14.60 -20.08
C THR A 165 -13.73 -15.77 -19.45
N MET A 166 -13.82 -15.84 -18.12
CA MET A 166 -14.64 -16.84 -17.44
C MET A 166 -16.12 -16.63 -17.78
N ARG A 167 -16.72 -17.60 -18.47
CA ARG A 167 -18.09 -17.56 -18.98
C ARG A 167 -19.02 -18.47 -18.20
N GLU A 168 -18.57 -19.64 -17.76
CA GLU A 168 -19.45 -20.57 -17.04
C GLU A 168 -18.73 -21.16 -15.84
N VAL A 169 -19.51 -21.48 -14.80
CA VAL A 169 -19.05 -22.20 -13.62
C VAL A 169 -19.70 -23.57 -13.65
N VAL A 170 -18.87 -24.61 -13.63
CA VAL A 170 -19.31 -26.01 -13.52
C VAL A 170 -19.29 -26.37 -12.04
N MET A 171 -20.47 -26.59 -11.48
CA MET A 171 -20.62 -27.02 -10.09
C MET A 171 -20.54 -28.55 -10.01
N ARG A 172 -19.70 -29.07 -9.11
CA ARG A 172 -19.66 -30.51 -8.79
C ARG A 172 -20.95 -30.92 -8.07
N ASP A 173 -21.37 -30.08 -7.14
CA ASP A 173 -22.54 -30.20 -6.30
C ASP A 173 -23.02 -28.79 -5.89
N SER A 174 -24.10 -28.68 -5.11
CA SER A 174 -24.68 -27.37 -4.75
C SER A 174 -23.75 -26.46 -3.93
N ALA A 175 -22.66 -26.98 -3.38
CA ALA A 175 -21.76 -26.24 -2.50
C ALA A 175 -20.32 -26.17 -3.04
N HIS A 176 -19.98 -26.85 -4.14
CA HIS A 176 -18.60 -26.92 -4.63
C HIS A 176 -18.49 -26.68 -6.13
N ILE A 177 -17.57 -25.79 -6.49
CA ILE A 177 -17.15 -25.57 -7.87
C ILE A 177 -16.23 -26.72 -8.28
N GLU A 178 -16.46 -27.30 -9.46
CA GLU A 178 -15.56 -28.28 -10.10
C GLU A 178 -14.56 -27.59 -11.03
N ALA A 179 -15.08 -26.69 -11.88
CA ALA A 179 -14.30 -26.04 -12.93
C ALA A 179 -14.94 -24.73 -13.38
N ILE A 180 -14.18 -23.93 -14.13
CA ILE A 180 -14.69 -22.83 -14.93
C ILE A 180 -14.50 -23.12 -16.42
N ARG A 181 -15.40 -22.62 -17.26
CA ARG A 181 -15.23 -22.55 -18.72
C ARG A 181 -14.88 -21.14 -19.13
N ALA A 182 -13.76 -20.99 -19.83
CA ALA A 182 -13.22 -19.69 -20.18
C ALA A 182 -12.74 -19.68 -21.65
N PRO A 183 -13.52 -19.13 -22.59
CA PRO A 183 -13.07 -18.90 -23.96
C PRO A 183 -11.93 -17.88 -24.04
N GLN A 184 -11.02 -18.10 -24.97
CA GLN A 184 -9.95 -17.18 -25.36
C GLN A 184 -10.05 -16.92 -26.87
N LEU A 185 -10.60 -15.76 -27.24
CA LEU A 185 -10.92 -15.45 -28.64
C LEU A 185 -9.68 -15.39 -29.54
N GLY A 186 -8.57 -14.82 -29.05
CA GLY A 186 -7.34 -14.69 -29.83
C GLY A 186 -6.70 -16.00 -30.25
N THR A 187 -7.11 -17.13 -29.65
CA THR A 187 -6.67 -18.48 -30.02
C THR A 187 -7.82 -19.37 -30.48
N GLU A 188 -9.05 -18.86 -30.50
CA GLU A 188 -10.29 -19.60 -30.79
C GLU A 188 -10.46 -20.89 -29.94
N ARG A 189 -9.90 -20.89 -28.73
CA ARG A 189 -9.94 -22.02 -27.79
C ARG A 189 -10.93 -21.80 -26.65
N GLU A 190 -11.48 -22.90 -26.14
CA GLU A 190 -12.18 -22.94 -24.86
C GLU A 190 -11.32 -23.65 -23.81
N PHE A 191 -11.04 -22.98 -22.69
CA PHE A 191 -10.37 -23.59 -21.56
C PHE A 191 -11.38 -24.08 -20.53
N ILE A 192 -11.21 -25.31 -20.07
CA ILE A 192 -11.92 -25.84 -18.91
C ILE A 192 -10.88 -26.06 -17.81
N LEU A 193 -10.95 -25.22 -16.78
CA LEU A 193 -9.95 -25.14 -15.72
C LEU A 193 -10.56 -25.66 -14.42
N SER A 194 -10.04 -26.78 -13.92
CA SER A 194 -10.50 -27.43 -12.69
C SER A 194 -9.53 -27.18 -11.54
N ALA A 195 -10.06 -27.03 -10.32
CA ALA A 195 -9.26 -26.91 -9.11
C ALA A 195 -10.07 -27.31 -7.86
N PRO A 196 -9.42 -27.74 -6.78
CA PRO A 196 -10.07 -27.89 -5.50
C PRO A 196 -10.44 -26.54 -4.89
N MET A 197 -9.68 -25.47 -5.13
CA MET A 197 -9.91 -24.13 -4.58
C MET A 197 -10.03 -23.06 -5.67
N PHE A 198 -10.97 -22.12 -5.48
CA PHE A 198 -11.20 -21.00 -6.38
C PHE A 198 -11.14 -19.67 -5.62
N ILE A 199 -10.68 -18.62 -6.29
CA ILE A 199 -10.62 -17.25 -5.76
C ILE A 199 -11.35 -16.31 -6.73
N ASP A 200 -12.42 -15.65 -6.28
CA ASP A 200 -13.08 -14.56 -7.01
C ASP A 200 -12.39 -13.22 -6.71
N SER A 201 -11.72 -12.69 -7.73
CA SER A 201 -11.12 -11.36 -7.76
C SER A 201 -11.57 -10.56 -8.98
N THR A 202 -12.75 -10.87 -9.56
CA THR A 202 -13.25 -10.19 -10.78
C THR A 202 -13.73 -8.76 -10.53
N GLY A 203 -13.75 -8.32 -9.26
CA GLY A 203 -14.23 -7.02 -8.84
C GLY A 203 -15.75 -6.85 -8.85
N ASP A 204 -16.47 -7.59 -9.70
CA ASP A 204 -17.94 -7.64 -9.77
C ASP A 204 -18.54 -8.89 -9.09
N GLY A 205 -17.70 -9.72 -8.48
CA GLY A 205 -18.08 -10.97 -7.82
C GLY A 205 -18.70 -11.98 -8.79
N VAL A 206 -18.17 -12.07 -10.02
CA VAL A 206 -18.80 -12.83 -11.12
C VAL A 206 -18.72 -14.34 -10.87
N LEU A 207 -17.61 -14.82 -10.31
CA LEU A 207 -17.44 -16.25 -10.00
C LEU A 207 -18.35 -16.64 -8.84
N GLY A 208 -18.41 -15.84 -7.79
CA GLY A 208 -19.34 -16.02 -6.67
C GLY A 208 -20.79 -15.98 -7.13
N TYR A 209 -21.17 -14.96 -7.90
CA TYR A 209 -22.53 -14.84 -8.43
C TYR A 209 -22.94 -16.05 -9.28
N ARG A 210 -22.07 -16.50 -10.20
CA ARG A 210 -22.38 -17.62 -11.11
C ARG A 210 -22.31 -18.99 -10.44
N SER A 211 -21.59 -19.11 -9.32
CA SER A 211 -21.54 -20.35 -8.52
C SER A 211 -22.71 -20.49 -7.54
N GLY A 212 -23.55 -19.47 -7.40
CA GLY A 212 -24.66 -19.45 -6.44
C GLY A 212 -24.26 -19.02 -5.03
N ALA A 213 -23.11 -18.36 -4.86
CA ALA A 213 -22.71 -17.79 -3.59
C ALA A 213 -23.69 -16.70 -3.12
N ASP A 214 -23.99 -16.67 -1.83
CA ASP A 214 -24.79 -15.60 -1.24
C ASP A 214 -24.07 -14.25 -1.37
N PHE A 215 -24.80 -13.20 -1.74
CA PHE A 215 -24.22 -11.87 -1.92
C PHE A 215 -25.20 -10.75 -1.53
N HIS A 216 -24.64 -9.58 -1.21
CA HIS A 216 -25.35 -8.31 -1.18
C HIS A 216 -24.85 -7.38 -2.28
N TRP A 217 -25.63 -6.35 -2.54
CA TRP A 217 -25.29 -5.24 -3.41
C TRP A 217 -26.14 -4.03 -2.99
N GLY A 218 -25.69 -2.83 -3.32
CA GLY A 218 -26.41 -1.61 -2.94
C GLY A 218 -26.29 -1.26 -1.47
N LYS A 219 -27.27 -0.51 -0.97
CA LYS A 219 -27.23 0.06 0.38
C LYS A 219 -28.16 -0.72 1.30
N GLU A 220 -27.59 -1.40 2.28
CA GLU A 220 -28.38 -1.96 3.38
C GLU A 220 -29.00 -0.84 4.21
N ILE A 221 -30.22 -1.06 4.72
CA ILE A 221 -30.84 -0.11 5.66
C ILE A 221 -30.12 -0.17 7.01
N ARG A 222 -30.10 0.96 7.72
CA ARG A 222 -29.52 1.12 9.06
C ARG A 222 -29.90 0.00 10.01
N ALA A 223 -31.16 -0.44 10.01
CA ALA A 223 -31.65 -1.49 10.91
C ALA A 223 -30.98 -2.86 10.72
N LYS A 224 -30.36 -3.14 9.55
CA LYS A 224 -29.75 -4.44 9.25
C LYS A 224 -28.45 -4.68 10.03
N TYR A 225 -27.62 -3.66 10.17
CA TYR A 225 -26.30 -3.74 10.84
C TYR A 225 -26.10 -2.69 11.94
N ASN A 226 -27.12 -1.86 12.22
CA ASN A 226 -27.05 -0.75 13.16
C ASN A 226 -25.98 0.30 12.79
N GLU A 227 -25.95 0.70 11.51
CA GLU A 227 -24.93 1.60 10.94
C GLU A 227 -25.46 3.04 10.81
N THR A 228 -24.75 4.00 11.39
CA THR A 228 -25.20 5.40 11.42
C THR A 228 -25.13 6.05 10.05
N LEU A 229 -24.17 5.65 9.21
CA LEU A 229 -24.01 6.16 7.84
C LEU A 229 -24.89 5.44 6.80
N ALA A 230 -25.53 4.34 7.17
CA ALA A 230 -26.49 3.65 6.30
C ALA A 230 -27.83 4.42 6.22
N PRO A 231 -28.55 4.35 5.08
CA PRO A 231 -29.86 4.98 4.93
C PRO A 231 -30.92 4.33 5.84
N THR A 232 -31.93 5.09 6.26
CA THR A 232 -33.05 4.54 7.05
C THR A 232 -34.06 3.77 6.21
N GLU A 233 -34.22 4.18 4.95
CA GLU A 233 -35.13 3.58 3.98
C GLU A 233 -34.36 2.88 2.86
N PRO A 234 -34.94 1.87 2.20
CA PRO A 234 -34.33 1.23 1.04
C PRO A 234 -34.00 2.25 -0.06
N THR A 235 -32.78 2.20 -0.59
CA THR A 235 -32.36 3.03 -1.72
C THR A 235 -31.64 2.19 -2.77
N HIS A 236 -31.88 2.50 -4.04
CA HIS A 236 -31.30 1.76 -5.18
C HIS A 236 -30.10 2.49 -5.82
N GLY A 237 -29.70 3.66 -5.29
CA GLY A 237 -28.62 4.45 -5.86
C GLY A 237 -27.23 3.95 -5.45
N LEU A 238 -26.51 3.34 -6.40
CA LEU A 238 -25.13 2.88 -6.29
C LEU A 238 -24.13 4.03 -6.54
N MET A 239 -22.89 3.85 -6.05
CA MET A 239 -21.77 4.69 -6.48
C MET A 239 -21.50 4.48 -7.98
N GLY A 240 -21.07 5.53 -8.65
CA GLY A 240 -20.85 5.52 -10.09
C GLY A 240 -19.47 5.01 -10.49
N ASN A 241 -19.22 5.08 -11.80
CA ASN A 241 -17.99 4.65 -12.44
C ASN A 241 -17.30 5.84 -13.11
N THR A 242 -15.98 5.79 -13.18
CA THR A 242 -15.14 6.89 -13.68
C THR A 242 -14.43 6.52 -14.98
N LEU A 243 -14.20 7.52 -15.85
CA LEU A 243 -13.19 7.43 -16.91
C LEU A 243 -12.09 8.46 -16.64
N PHE A 244 -10.83 8.04 -16.84
CA PHE A 244 -9.67 8.90 -16.75
C PHE A 244 -9.19 9.33 -18.14
N PHE A 245 -8.45 10.44 -18.19
CA PHE A 245 -7.69 10.86 -19.36
C PHE A 245 -6.24 11.16 -18.96
N ARG A 246 -5.39 11.37 -19.97
CA ARG A 246 -4.07 11.98 -19.81
C ARG A 246 -3.92 13.09 -20.83
N ALA A 247 -3.38 14.21 -20.41
CA ALA A 247 -3.02 15.31 -21.27
C ALA A 247 -1.51 15.58 -21.18
N ARG A 248 -0.96 16.12 -22.26
CA ARG A 248 0.48 16.39 -22.37
C ARG A 248 0.72 17.79 -22.88
N ASP A 249 1.69 18.47 -22.29
CA ASP A 249 2.20 19.72 -22.82
C ASP A 249 2.89 19.46 -24.16
N THR A 250 2.45 20.15 -25.20
CA THR A 250 3.04 20.09 -26.53
C THR A 250 4.07 21.20 -26.78
N GLY A 251 4.24 22.12 -25.83
CA GLY A 251 5.11 23.29 -25.91
C GLY A 251 4.56 24.41 -26.79
N SER A 252 3.38 24.25 -27.39
CA SER A 252 2.73 25.26 -28.23
C SER A 252 1.20 25.17 -28.16
N PRO A 253 0.44 26.23 -28.47
CA PRO A 253 -1.01 26.20 -28.33
C PRO A 253 -1.70 25.16 -29.21
N ILE A 254 -2.55 24.33 -28.61
CA ILE A 254 -3.39 23.34 -29.30
C ILE A 254 -4.87 23.65 -29.02
N PRO A 255 -5.64 24.14 -30.01
CA PRO A 255 -7.06 24.40 -29.82
C PRO A 255 -7.83 23.08 -29.64
N PHE A 256 -8.86 23.10 -28.80
CA PHE A 256 -9.80 21.98 -28.66
C PHE A 256 -11.20 22.45 -29.06
N LYS A 257 -11.82 21.75 -30.00
CA LYS A 257 -13.22 21.95 -30.37
C LYS A 257 -14.05 20.81 -29.76
N ARG A 258 -14.94 21.14 -28.84
CA ARG A 258 -15.88 20.19 -28.24
C ARG A 258 -16.70 19.47 -29.33
N PRO A 259 -16.76 18.14 -29.35
CA PRO A 259 -17.71 17.41 -30.18
C PRO A 259 -19.15 17.75 -29.80
N GLU A 260 -20.06 17.84 -30.78
CA GLU A 260 -21.45 18.28 -30.54
C GLU A 260 -22.19 17.39 -29.52
N TRP A 261 -21.84 16.11 -29.47
CA TRP A 261 -22.43 15.14 -28.54
C TRP A 261 -21.88 15.25 -27.12
N ALA A 262 -20.70 15.85 -26.90
CA ALA A 262 -20.09 15.98 -25.56
C ALA A 262 -20.88 16.95 -24.67
N ALA A 263 -20.81 16.74 -23.35
CA ALA A 263 -21.50 17.58 -22.36
C ALA A 263 -20.96 19.01 -22.40
N GLU A 264 -21.77 19.99 -22.01
CA GLU A 264 -21.36 21.38 -21.92
C GLU A 264 -21.46 21.86 -20.47
N PHE A 265 -20.35 22.37 -19.94
CA PHE A 265 -20.24 23.03 -18.64
C PHE A 265 -19.91 24.50 -18.90
N LYS A 266 -20.92 25.38 -18.77
CA LYS A 266 -20.86 26.79 -19.14
C LYS A 266 -20.13 27.62 -18.11
N THR A 267 -20.25 27.27 -16.84
CA THR A 267 -19.67 28.01 -15.70
C THR A 267 -18.99 27.05 -14.72
N GLU A 268 -18.14 27.59 -13.84
CA GLU A 268 -17.52 26.84 -12.74
C GLU A 268 -18.57 26.19 -11.83
N ASP A 269 -19.73 26.84 -11.66
CA ASP A 269 -20.81 26.32 -10.83
C ASP A 269 -21.34 24.97 -11.34
N ASP A 270 -21.28 24.69 -12.64
CA ASP A 270 -21.67 23.39 -13.19
C ASP A 270 -20.75 22.25 -12.69
N LEU A 271 -19.53 22.61 -12.26
CA LEU A 271 -18.49 21.75 -11.66
C LEU A 271 -18.28 22.06 -10.17
N THR A 272 -19.34 22.44 -9.45
CA THR A 272 -19.29 22.72 -8.00
C THR A 272 -18.49 21.66 -7.23
N ASP A 273 -17.51 22.10 -6.42
CA ASP A 273 -16.62 21.28 -5.59
C ASP A 273 -15.83 20.19 -6.34
N ARG A 274 -15.65 20.34 -7.65
CA ARG A 274 -14.86 19.45 -8.51
C ARG A 274 -13.61 20.18 -8.99
N ASP A 275 -12.54 20.09 -8.20
CA ASP A 275 -11.26 20.68 -8.56
C ASP A 275 -10.73 20.09 -9.87
N HIS A 276 -10.25 20.99 -10.74
CA HIS A 276 -9.70 20.71 -12.06
C HIS A 276 -8.46 21.57 -12.37
N GLY A 277 -7.75 22.04 -11.34
CA GLY A 277 -6.51 22.79 -11.51
C GLY A 277 -5.32 21.95 -11.99
N HIS A 278 -5.30 20.65 -11.69
CA HIS A 278 -4.33 19.68 -12.23
C HIS A 278 -4.96 18.90 -13.38
N PHE A 279 -4.56 19.14 -14.63
CA PHE A 279 -5.23 18.62 -15.82
C PHE A 279 -4.29 17.83 -16.74
N GLU A 280 -3.11 17.48 -16.25
CA GLU A 280 -2.20 16.51 -16.86
C GLU A 280 -2.81 15.09 -16.89
N CYS A 281 -3.80 14.83 -16.03
CA CYS A 281 -4.54 13.58 -15.95
C CYS A 281 -6.00 13.80 -15.54
N GLY A 282 -6.82 12.75 -15.66
CA GLY A 282 -8.24 12.76 -15.33
C GLY A 282 -8.55 12.66 -13.84
N TYR A 283 -9.80 12.89 -13.50
CA TYR A 283 -10.26 13.00 -12.12
C TYR A 283 -11.17 11.85 -11.71
N TRP A 284 -11.02 11.41 -10.46
CA TRP A 284 -11.91 10.42 -9.85
C TRP A 284 -13.40 10.81 -9.88
N TRP A 285 -13.71 12.11 -9.84
CA TRP A 285 -15.07 12.64 -9.73
C TRP A 285 -15.81 12.75 -11.08
N ILE A 286 -15.16 12.49 -12.23
CA ILE A 286 -15.86 12.32 -13.52
C ILE A 286 -16.60 10.99 -13.49
N GLU A 287 -17.61 10.93 -12.64
CA GLU A 287 -18.26 9.72 -12.19
C GLU A 287 -19.71 9.71 -12.67
N VAL A 288 -20.10 8.65 -13.35
CA VAL A 288 -21.46 8.44 -13.84
C VAL A 288 -22.06 7.23 -13.15
N GLY A 289 -23.23 7.40 -12.54
CA GLY A 289 -23.90 6.36 -11.77
C GLY A 289 -25.41 6.44 -11.87
N ALA A 290 -26.10 6.30 -10.72
CA ALA A 290 -27.56 6.28 -10.63
C ALA A 290 -28.25 7.33 -11.54
N PRO A 291 -29.30 6.94 -12.31
CA PRO A 291 -30.06 5.69 -12.19
C PRO A 291 -29.43 4.47 -12.87
N LEU A 292 -28.29 4.61 -13.55
CA LEU A 292 -27.64 3.52 -14.28
C LEU A 292 -27.01 2.52 -13.30
N HIS A 293 -27.16 1.23 -13.61
CA HIS A 293 -26.60 0.12 -12.86
C HIS A 293 -25.18 -0.23 -13.35
N PRO A 294 -24.15 -0.29 -12.47
CA PRO A 294 -22.74 -0.43 -12.87
C PRO A 294 -22.40 -1.73 -13.60
N ILE A 295 -23.20 -2.78 -13.43
CA ILE A 295 -23.06 -4.05 -14.17
C ILE A 295 -23.93 -4.09 -15.44
N HIS A 296 -25.24 -3.87 -15.34
CA HIS A 296 -26.17 -4.02 -16.47
C HIS A 296 -26.00 -2.93 -17.53
N ASP A 297 -25.71 -1.69 -17.11
CA ASP A 297 -25.67 -0.53 -17.98
C ASP A 297 -24.21 -0.06 -18.21
N ASN A 298 -23.24 -0.98 -18.15
CA ASN A 298 -21.80 -0.67 -18.21
C ASN A 298 -21.42 0.15 -19.45
N GLU A 299 -21.95 -0.22 -20.62
CA GLU A 299 -21.64 0.47 -21.88
C GLU A 299 -22.31 1.84 -21.96
N GLU A 300 -23.53 1.99 -21.41
CA GLU A 300 -24.21 3.28 -21.33
C GLU A 300 -23.47 4.22 -20.38
N ILE A 301 -23.01 3.71 -19.24
CA ILE A 301 -22.17 4.46 -18.29
C ILE A 301 -20.86 4.88 -18.94
N ARG A 302 -20.21 4.02 -19.74
CA ARG A 302 -19.00 4.36 -20.49
C ARG A 302 -19.27 5.53 -21.45
N ASP A 303 -20.33 5.44 -22.27
CA ASP A 303 -20.65 6.46 -23.27
C ASP A 303 -20.99 7.80 -22.62
N GLU A 304 -21.78 7.77 -21.55
CA GLU A 304 -22.10 8.96 -20.79
C GLU A 304 -20.87 9.53 -20.07
N ALA A 305 -20.02 8.71 -19.46
CA ALA A 305 -18.80 9.18 -18.82
C ALA A 305 -17.84 9.82 -19.83
N LEU A 306 -17.75 9.29 -21.06
CA LEU A 306 -16.95 9.87 -22.13
C LEU A 306 -17.52 11.23 -22.57
N ARG A 307 -18.85 11.32 -22.65
CA ARG A 307 -19.57 12.58 -22.93
C ARG A 307 -19.22 13.65 -21.91
N GLN A 308 -19.21 13.28 -20.64
CA GLN A 308 -18.90 14.17 -19.51
C GLN A 308 -17.41 14.56 -19.49
N LEU A 309 -16.51 13.60 -19.69
CA LEU A 309 -15.07 13.82 -19.71
C LEU A 309 -14.65 14.84 -20.77
N LEU A 310 -15.14 14.69 -22.00
CA LEU A 310 -14.83 15.65 -23.08
C LEU A 310 -15.45 17.03 -22.82
N GLY A 311 -16.57 17.08 -22.09
CA GLY A 311 -17.15 18.33 -21.62
C GLY A 311 -16.30 19.03 -20.57
N VAL A 312 -15.76 18.28 -19.61
CA VAL A 312 -14.81 18.81 -18.61
C VAL A 312 -13.55 19.33 -19.30
N TRP A 313 -13.02 18.59 -20.29
CA TRP A 313 -11.88 19.05 -21.06
C TRP A 313 -12.18 20.32 -21.89
N ASP A 314 -13.36 20.44 -22.49
CA ASP A 314 -13.82 21.69 -23.12
C ASP A 314 -13.83 22.84 -22.12
N HIS A 315 -14.36 22.59 -20.91
CA HIS A 315 -14.43 23.59 -19.87
C HIS A 315 -13.02 24.10 -19.51
N ILE A 316 -12.09 23.21 -19.19
CA ILE A 316 -10.69 23.52 -18.87
C ILE A 316 -10.05 24.36 -19.98
N LYS A 317 -10.22 23.96 -21.25
CA LYS A 317 -9.57 24.62 -22.40
C LYS A 317 -10.18 25.97 -22.76
N ASN A 318 -11.50 26.10 -22.68
CA ASN A 318 -12.24 27.15 -23.38
C ASN A 318 -13.11 28.03 -22.48
N ARG A 319 -13.44 27.60 -21.25
CA ARG A 319 -14.48 28.24 -20.42
C ARG A 319 -14.09 28.47 -18.96
N CYS A 320 -13.04 27.81 -18.49
CA CYS A 320 -12.55 27.93 -17.12
C CYS A 320 -12.20 29.39 -16.81
N THR A 321 -12.69 29.86 -15.66
CA THR A 321 -12.52 31.25 -15.20
C THR A 321 -11.21 31.46 -14.46
N HIS A 322 -10.54 30.38 -14.05
CA HIS A 322 -9.19 30.40 -13.50
C HIS A 322 -8.18 30.65 -14.62
N ASP A 323 -7.70 31.90 -14.72
CA ASP A 323 -6.80 32.33 -15.80
C ASP A 323 -5.50 31.52 -15.83
N ASP A 324 -4.94 31.16 -14.69
CA ASP A 324 -3.73 30.34 -14.57
C ASP A 324 -3.93 28.92 -15.16
N VAL A 325 -5.06 28.30 -14.84
CA VAL A 325 -5.45 26.99 -15.38
C VAL A 325 -5.65 27.09 -16.89
N ARG A 326 -6.46 28.04 -17.35
CA ARG A 326 -6.82 28.21 -18.77
C ARG A 326 -5.60 28.54 -19.63
N GLU A 327 -4.73 29.45 -19.18
CA GLU A 327 -3.52 29.82 -19.89
C GLU A 327 -2.54 28.65 -20.00
N LYS A 328 -2.31 27.91 -18.89
CA LYS A 328 -1.45 26.72 -18.91
C LYS A 328 -2.04 25.62 -19.81
N ALA A 329 -3.36 25.42 -19.76
CA ALA A 329 -4.04 24.40 -20.56
C ALA A 329 -3.97 24.66 -22.06
N LYS A 330 -3.70 25.89 -22.54
CA LYS A 330 -3.58 26.20 -23.99
C LYS A 330 -2.62 25.29 -24.72
N ASN A 331 -1.50 24.94 -24.10
CA ASN A 331 -0.46 24.13 -24.74
C ASN A 331 -0.67 22.62 -24.60
N TYR A 332 -1.67 22.21 -23.81
CA TYR A 332 -1.95 20.81 -23.54
C TYR A 332 -2.91 20.21 -24.57
N ALA A 333 -2.63 18.95 -24.93
CA ALA A 333 -3.46 18.10 -25.77
C ALA A 333 -3.79 16.80 -25.03
N LEU A 334 -4.98 16.23 -25.27
CA LEU A 334 -5.32 14.89 -24.80
C LEU A 334 -4.40 13.87 -25.49
N GLU A 335 -3.66 13.11 -24.70
CA GLU A 335 -2.80 12.00 -25.14
C GLU A 335 -3.54 10.66 -25.03
N PHE A 336 -4.37 10.51 -23.99
CA PHE A 336 -5.11 9.28 -23.71
C PHE A 336 -6.50 9.61 -23.16
N VAL A 337 -7.50 8.82 -23.53
CA VAL A 337 -8.82 8.80 -22.91
C VAL A 337 -9.19 7.35 -22.65
N GLY A 338 -9.57 7.02 -21.43
CA GLY A 338 -10.00 5.69 -21.06
C GLY A 338 -11.36 5.35 -21.67
N PHE A 339 -11.52 4.09 -22.08
CA PHE A 339 -12.80 3.54 -22.58
C PHE A 339 -13.33 2.40 -21.70
N TRP A 340 -12.61 2.10 -20.61
CA TRP A 340 -13.04 1.08 -19.66
C TRP A 340 -13.47 1.77 -18.36
N PRO A 341 -14.78 1.72 -18.00
CA PRO A 341 -15.27 2.39 -16.82
C PRO A 341 -14.71 1.75 -15.55
N TYR A 342 -13.99 2.55 -14.76
CA TYR A 342 -13.56 2.21 -13.41
C TYR A 342 -14.78 2.02 -12.52
N LYS A 343 -15.00 0.82 -11.98
CA LYS A 343 -16.13 0.54 -11.08
C LYS A 343 -15.77 0.69 -9.60
N ARG A 344 -16.58 1.45 -8.86
CA ARG A 344 -16.47 1.59 -7.38
C ARG A 344 -17.22 0.51 -6.63
N GLU A 345 -18.46 0.23 -7.04
CA GLU A 345 -19.40 -0.63 -6.32
C GLU A 345 -20.00 -1.72 -7.22
N SER A 346 -20.21 -2.90 -6.65
CA SER A 346 -20.79 -4.06 -7.33
C SER A 346 -21.40 -5.04 -6.31
N ARG A 347 -21.07 -6.35 -6.39
CA ARG A 347 -21.53 -7.39 -5.47
C ARG A 347 -20.49 -7.62 -4.36
N ARG A 348 -20.98 -7.88 -3.15
CA ARG A 348 -20.21 -8.26 -1.96
C ARG A 348 -20.64 -9.66 -1.55
N ILE A 349 -19.76 -10.65 -1.70
CA ILE A 349 -20.05 -12.06 -1.40
C ILE A 349 -20.04 -12.26 0.11
N LEU A 350 -21.03 -12.97 0.64
CA LEU A 350 -21.18 -13.15 2.09
C LEU A 350 -20.37 -14.34 2.58
N GLY A 351 -19.48 -14.06 3.52
CA GLY A 351 -18.82 -15.07 4.35
C GLY A 351 -19.53 -15.29 5.69
N ASP A 352 -18.87 -16.02 6.58
CA ASP A 352 -19.37 -16.26 7.95
C ASP A 352 -19.36 -14.98 8.81
N TYR A 353 -18.69 -13.93 8.33
CA TYR A 353 -18.72 -12.60 8.93
C TYR A 353 -18.82 -11.52 7.88
N VAL A 354 -19.58 -10.48 8.20
CA VAL A 354 -19.69 -9.27 7.40
C VAL A 354 -19.01 -8.15 8.18
N LEU A 355 -17.95 -7.58 7.62
CA LEU A 355 -17.31 -6.41 8.21
C LEU A 355 -18.25 -5.20 8.15
N THR A 356 -18.37 -4.45 9.24
CA THR A 356 -19.36 -3.37 9.42
C THR A 356 -18.72 -2.02 9.78
N GLU A 357 -19.51 -0.95 9.77
CA GLU A 357 -19.10 0.39 10.22
C GLU A 357 -18.50 0.36 11.63
N LYS A 358 -19.02 -0.50 12.52
CA LYS A 358 -18.50 -0.65 13.88
C LYS A 358 -17.04 -1.11 13.87
N ASP A 359 -16.72 -2.11 13.04
CA ASP A 359 -15.36 -2.64 12.92
C ASP A 359 -14.39 -1.58 12.38
N VAL A 360 -14.85 -0.77 11.43
CA VAL A 360 -14.04 0.28 10.79
C VAL A 360 -13.82 1.50 11.70
N ARG A 361 -14.80 1.85 12.55
CA ARG A 361 -14.70 3.00 13.47
C ARG A 361 -14.01 2.70 14.78
N ASN A 362 -14.33 1.56 15.37
CA ASN A 362 -13.87 1.13 16.68
C ASN A 362 -13.37 -0.32 16.58
N PRO A 363 -12.26 -0.55 15.86
CA PRO A 363 -11.78 -1.88 15.59
C PRO A 363 -11.48 -2.64 16.87
N SER A 364 -11.99 -3.87 16.90
CA SER A 364 -11.48 -4.94 17.74
C SER A 364 -10.54 -5.81 16.90
N ILE A 365 -9.56 -6.43 17.54
CA ILE A 365 -8.76 -7.48 16.91
C ILE A 365 -9.61 -8.74 16.79
N HIS A 366 -9.71 -9.30 15.59
CA HIS A 366 -10.32 -10.60 15.36
C HIS A 366 -9.24 -11.70 15.40
N PRO A 367 -9.54 -12.91 15.91
CA PRO A 367 -8.55 -13.98 16.01
C PRO A 367 -8.04 -14.48 14.66
N ASP A 368 -8.75 -14.17 13.57
CA ASP A 368 -8.45 -14.56 12.20
C ASP A 368 -8.28 -13.35 11.27
N ASP A 369 -7.86 -12.20 11.80
CA ASP A 369 -7.39 -11.09 10.98
C ASP A 369 -6.22 -11.54 10.09
N ILE A 370 -6.34 -11.24 8.79
CA ILE A 370 -5.35 -11.62 7.77
C ILE A 370 -4.82 -10.44 6.97
N ALA A 371 -5.49 -9.29 7.06
CA ALA A 371 -5.16 -8.05 6.38
C ALA A 371 -5.76 -6.89 7.20
N TYR A 372 -5.60 -5.66 6.71
CA TYR A 372 -6.14 -4.48 7.37
C TYR A 372 -6.60 -3.42 6.37
N GLY A 373 -7.39 -2.46 6.84
CA GLY A 373 -7.68 -1.22 6.12
C GLY A 373 -7.53 -0.01 7.03
N SER A 374 -7.28 1.15 6.44
CA SER A 374 -7.18 2.44 7.15
C SER A 374 -7.58 3.64 6.28
N TRP A 375 -8.22 3.37 5.14
CA TRP A 375 -8.83 4.40 4.32
C TRP A 375 -10.07 4.98 5.01
N GLY A 376 -10.35 6.26 4.81
CA GLY A 376 -11.60 6.86 5.30
C GLY A 376 -12.86 6.18 4.75
N ILE A 377 -14.03 6.43 5.33
CA ILE A 377 -15.31 5.97 4.79
C ILE A 377 -15.67 6.82 3.57
N ASP A 378 -15.28 6.33 2.39
CA ASP A 378 -15.33 7.04 1.11
C ASP A 378 -16.63 6.77 0.33
N ILE A 379 -17.73 7.36 0.82
CA ILE A 379 -19.07 7.27 0.20
C ILE A 379 -19.28 8.44 -0.77
N HIS A 380 -19.57 8.13 -2.03
CA HIS A 380 -19.81 9.10 -3.11
C HIS A 380 -21.31 9.40 -3.30
N VAL A 381 -21.63 10.56 -3.88
CA VAL A 381 -23.00 10.93 -4.26
C VAL A 381 -23.48 10.02 -5.39
N PRO A 382 -24.63 9.33 -5.23
CA PRO A 382 -25.23 8.57 -6.33
C PRO A 382 -25.53 9.45 -7.54
N GLY A 383 -25.08 9.02 -8.72
CA GLY A 383 -25.21 9.74 -9.98
C GLY A 383 -24.01 10.64 -10.32
N GLY A 384 -23.13 10.93 -9.35
CA GLY A 384 -21.85 11.61 -9.58
C GLY A 384 -21.99 12.95 -10.32
N ILE A 385 -21.31 13.10 -11.46
CA ILE A 385 -21.29 14.33 -12.26
C ILE A 385 -22.64 14.67 -12.90
N LEU A 386 -23.56 13.71 -13.02
CA LEU A 386 -24.93 13.97 -13.50
C LEU A 386 -25.73 14.85 -12.53
N LYS A 387 -25.28 14.94 -11.27
CA LYS A 387 -25.80 15.85 -10.26
C LYS A 387 -24.96 17.14 -10.26
N GLN A 388 -25.13 17.93 -11.31
CA GLN A 388 -24.55 19.27 -11.39
C GLN A 388 -24.93 20.11 -10.17
N HIS A 389 -24.05 21.03 -9.77
CA HIS A 389 -24.21 21.90 -8.59
C HIS A 389 -24.28 21.17 -7.24
N ILE A 390 -24.13 19.84 -7.22
CA ILE A 390 -24.03 19.04 -6.01
C ILE A 390 -22.58 18.54 -5.91
N PRO A 391 -21.90 18.71 -4.77
CA PRO A 391 -20.56 18.18 -4.55
C PRO A 391 -20.49 16.65 -4.80
N PRO A 392 -19.32 16.10 -5.16
CA PRO A 392 -19.17 14.67 -5.41
C PRO A 392 -19.34 13.78 -4.16
N TYR A 393 -19.32 14.37 -2.96
CA TYR A 393 -19.57 13.70 -1.68
C TYR A 393 -20.89 14.14 -1.03
N PRO A 394 -21.64 13.24 -0.37
CA PRO A 394 -22.94 13.58 0.20
C PRO A 394 -22.77 14.58 1.35
N PRO A 395 -23.55 15.69 1.38
CA PRO A 395 -23.53 16.68 2.45
C PRO A 395 -24.04 16.12 3.80
N PRO A 396 -23.72 16.77 4.94
CA PRO A 396 -22.99 18.05 5.03
C PRO A 396 -21.50 17.94 4.68
N ARG A 397 -20.84 19.05 4.35
CA ARG A 397 -19.38 19.18 4.34
C ARG A 397 -19.01 20.22 5.38
N THR A 398 -18.72 19.76 6.60
CA THR A 398 -18.01 20.52 7.64
C THR A 398 -16.71 19.77 7.93
N ASP A 399 -15.68 20.43 8.47
CA ASP A 399 -14.46 19.74 8.95
C ASP A 399 -14.78 18.60 9.93
N GLU A 400 -15.94 18.69 10.60
CA GLU A 400 -16.50 17.64 11.45
C GLU A 400 -16.85 16.35 10.68
N ASN A 401 -17.27 16.42 9.41
CA ASN A 401 -17.61 15.25 8.59
C ASN A 401 -16.41 14.44 8.10
N PHE A 402 -15.24 15.06 7.96
CA PHE A 402 -14.02 14.31 7.71
C PHE A 402 -13.62 13.50 8.95
N GLN A 403 -13.82 14.05 10.17
CA GLN A 403 -13.58 13.34 11.43
C GLN A 403 -14.54 12.16 11.64
N TYR A 404 -15.79 12.27 11.17
CA TYR A 404 -16.73 11.14 11.11
C TYR A 404 -16.36 10.12 10.04
N ARG A 405 -15.56 10.44 9.03
CA ARG A 405 -15.15 9.47 7.99
C ARG A 405 -13.77 8.88 8.24
N SER A 406 -12.94 9.49 9.08
CA SER A 406 -11.62 8.94 9.45
C SER A 406 -11.76 7.59 10.16
N THR A 407 -10.83 6.70 9.86
CA THR A 407 -10.70 5.38 10.48
C THR A 407 -9.40 5.32 11.27
N ILE A 408 -9.31 4.40 12.21
CA ILE A 408 -8.00 3.89 12.67
C ILE A 408 -7.77 2.54 11.97
N PRO A 409 -6.54 2.03 11.86
CA PRO A 409 -6.30 0.74 11.23
C PRO A 409 -7.18 -0.37 11.83
N TYR A 410 -7.93 -1.06 10.98
CA TYR A 410 -8.87 -2.12 11.36
C TYR A 410 -8.52 -3.43 10.67
N GLY A 411 -8.74 -4.55 11.36
CA GLY A 411 -8.51 -5.89 10.81
C GLY A 411 -9.57 -6.31 9.79
N ILE A 412 -9.15 -7.09 8.81
CA ILE A 412 -10.03 -7.80 7.87
C ILE A 412 -9.89 -9.29 8.15
N PRO A 413 -10.91 -9.94 8.73
CA PRO A 413 -10.82 -11.33 9.12
C PRO A 413 -11.09 -12.28 7.94
N LEU A 414 -10.43 -13.45 7.93
CA LEU A 414 -10.52 -14.42 6.84
C LEU A 414 -11.96 -14.87 6.55
N ARG A 415 -12.80 -14.95 7.57
CA ARG A 415 -14.25 -15.20 7.50
C ARG A 415 -15.06 -14.20 6.67
N SER A 416 -14.50 -13.03 6.33
CA SER A 416 -15.09 -12.08 5.37
C SER A 416 -14.56 -12.28 3.94
N CYS A 417 -13.61 -13.19 3.74
CA CYS A 417 -12.91 -13.40 2.47
C CYS A 417 -13.17 -14.78 1.85
N TYR A 418 -14.21 -15.50 2.29
CA TYR A 418 -14.71 -16.71 1.63
C TYR A 418 -16.23 -16.74 1.60
N SER A 419 -16.81 -17.56 0.72
CA SER A 419 -18.27 -17.73 0.65
C SER A 419 -18.77 -18.68 1.74
N ARG A 420 -19.84 -18.29 2.43
CA ARG A 420 -20.48 -19.11 3.47
C ARG A 420 -21.22 -20.34 2.95
N ASN A 421 -21.58 -20.38 1.66
CA ASN A 421 -22.38 -21.47 1.06
C ASN A 421 -21.70 -22.17 -0.13
N VAL A 422 -20.78 -21.52 -0.83
CA VAL A 422 -19.90 -22.18 -1.82
C VAL A 422 -18.55 -22.44 -1.15
N ARG A 423 -18.38 -23.67 -0.67
CA ARG A 423 -17.38 -24.05 0.33
C ARG A 423 -15.95 -24.02 -0.14
N ASN A 424 -15.68 -24.04 -1.44
CA ASN A 424 -14.34 -23.94 -1.99
C ASN A 424 -14.06 -22.63 -2.73
N LEU A 425 -14.78 -21.56 -2.36
CA LEU A 425 -14.65 -20.24 -2.95
C LEU A 425 -14.16 -19.21 -1.91
N PHE A 426 -12.98 -18.66 -2.18
CA PHE A 426 -12.50 -17.43 -1.58
C PHE A 426 -12.88 -16.21 -2.41
N THR A 427 -12.77 -15.02 -1.81
CA THR A 427 -12.94 -13.72 -2.46
C THR A 427 -11.82 -12.76 -2.06
N ALA A 428 -11.30 -11.98 -3.02
CA ALA A 428 -10.26 -10.99 -2.77
C ALA A 428 -10.52 -9.67 -3.49
N GLY A 429 -10.26 -8.55 -2.81
CA GLY A 429 -10.55 -7.20 -3.30
C GLY A 429 -12.00 -6.80 -3.07
N ARG A 430 -12.61 -6.09 -4.04
CA ARG A 430 -14.00 -5.57 -3.91
C ARG A 430 -15.06 -6.62 -3.51
N PRO A 431 -15.01 -7.90 -3.96
CA PRO A 431 -16.08 -8.86 -3.65
C PRO A 431 -16.13 -9.37 -2.20
N ILE A 432 -15.24 -8.95 -1.29
CA ILE A 432 -15.26 -9.43 0.11
C ILE A 432 -16.56 -9.06 0.85
N GLY A 433 -16.88 -9.85 1.87
CA GLY A 433 -18.07 -9.72 2.71
C GLY A 433 -18.03 -8.51 3.64
N THR A 434 -18.68 -7.43 3.22
CA THR A 434 -18.75 -6.16 3.95
C THR A 434 -20.17 -5.59 3.88
N SER A 435 -20.55 -4.77 4.86
CA SER A 435 -21.69 -3.85 4.73
C SER A 435 -21.37 -2.75 3.72
N TYR A 436 -22.38 -2.05 3.19
CA TYR A 436 -22.15 -0.90 2.32
C TYR A 436 -21.21 0.16 2.93
N VAL A 437 -21.34 0.44 4.22
CA VAL A 437 -20.54 1.47 4.89
C VAL A 437 -19.08 1.01 5.05
N ALA A 438 -18.84 -0.23 5.49
CA ALA A 438 -17.48 -0.76 5.61
C ALA A 438 -16.81 -0.97 4.25
N PHE A 439 -17.60 -1.34 3.23
CA PHE A 439 -17.14 -1.48 1.84
C PHE A 439 -16.51 -0.18 1.34
N ALA A 440 -17.09 0.98 1.68
CA ALA A 440 -16.58 2.27 1.25
C ALA A 440 -15.14 2.58 1.75
N SER A 441 -14.68 1.91 2.81
CA SER A 441 -13.30 2.01 3.31
C SER A 441 -12.41 0.86 2.81
N SER A 442 -12.91 -0.38 2.82
CA SER A 442 -12.10 -1.59 2.55
C SER A 442 -11.85 -1.89 1.07
N ARG A 443 -12.59 -1.24 0.15
CA ARG A 443 -12.53 -1.53 -1.31
C ARG A 443 -11.29 -1.01 -2.03
N VAL A 444 -10.44 -0.22 -1.38
CA VAL A 444 -9.31 0.47 -2.03
C VAL A 444 -8.25 -0.52 -2.52
N LEU A 445 -7.51 -0.12 -3.55
CA LEU A 445 -6.59 -1.00 -4.29
C LEU A 445 -5.51 -1.66 -3.39
N PRO A 446 -4.75 -0.92 -2.57
CA PRO A 446 -3.74 -1.53 -1.69
C PRO A 446 -4.33 -2.49 -0.65
N THR A 447 -5.42 -2.12 0.01
CA THR A 447 -6.15 -3.01 0.92
C THR A 447 -6.58 -4.30 0.19
N GLY A 448 -7.11 -4.19 -1.03
CA GLY A 448 -7.44 -5.33 -1.86
C GLY A 448 -6.23 -6.19 -2.23
N ALA A 449 -5.06 -5.60 -2.43
CA ALA A 449 -3.81 -6.30 -2.75
C ALA A 449 -3.32 -7.16 -1.57
N ILE A 450 -3.31 -6.61 -0.35
CA ILE A 450 -2.88 -7.36 0.85
C ILE A 450 -3.90 -8.43 1.25
N VAL A 451 -5.21 -8.19 1.05
CA VAL A 451 -6.24 -9.25 1.14
C VAL A 451 -5.97 -10.34 0.10
N GLY A 452 -5.61 -9.96 -1.13
CA GLY A 452 -5.20 -10.88 -2.19
C GLY A 452 -4.06 -11.79 -1.75
N GLN A 453 -2.94 -11.21 -1.31
CA GLN A 453 -1.80 -11.97 -0.79
C GLN A 453 -2.21 -12.94 0.32
N ALA A 454 -3.01 -12.47 1.28
CA ALA A 454 -3.49 -13.28 2.39
C ALA A 454 -4.37 -14.45 1.95
N VAL A 455 -5.33 -14.22 1.07
CA VAL A 455 -6.22 -15.25 0.53
C VAL A 455 -5.45 -16.28 -0.31
N GLY A 456 -4.45 -15.85 -1.09
CA GLY A 456 -3.58 -16.76 -1.83
C GLY A 456 -2.80 -17.72 -0.91
N ALA A 457 -2.27 -17.20 0.20
CA ALA A 457 -1.60 -18.00 1.22
C ALA A 457 -2.59 -18.95 1.94
N ALA A 458 -3.80 -18.47 2.24
CA ALA A 458 -4.86 -19.28 2.83
C ALA A 458 -5.29 -20.44 1.91
N ALA A 459 -5.38 -20.20 0.60
CA ALA A 459 -5.68 -21.24 -0.39
C ALA A 459 -4.57 -22.30 -0.47
N ALA A 460 -3.30 -21.90 -0.37
CA ALA A 460 -2.20 -22.85 -0.27
C ALA A 460 -2.25 -23.66 1.04
N LEU A 461 -2.66 -23.05 2.17
CA LEU A 461 -2.89 -23.78 3.42
C LEU A 461 -4.06 -24.76 3.33
N CYS A 462 -5.13 -24.44 2.58
CA CYS A 462 -6.20 -25.39 2.29
C CYS A 462 -5.65 -26.63 1.58
N MET A 463 -4.70 -26.45 0.64
CA MET A 463 -4.03 -27.55 -0.03
C MET A 463 -3.14 -28.36 0.92
N LYS A 464 -2.35 -27.68 1.75
CA LYS A 464 -1.46 -28.30 2.75
C LYS A 464 -2.23 -29.17 3.75
N HIS A 465 -3.36 -28.68 4.24
CA HIS A 465 -4.16 -29.35 5.27
C HIS A 465 -5.35 -30.15 4.70
N ALA A 466 -5.48 -30.22 3.37
CA ALA A 466 -6.59 -30.85 2.67
C ALA A 466 -7.97 -30.42 3.24
N CYS A 467 -8.17 -29.12 3.38
CA CYS A 467 -9.35 -28.55 4.04
C CYS A 467 -10.00 -27.41 3.26
N GLU A 468 -11.15 -26.97 3.74
CA GLU A 468 -11.91 -25.84 3.21
C GLU A 468 -11.53 -24.51 3.91
N PRO A 469 -11.79 -23.34 3.29
CA PRO A 469 -11.51 -22.01 3.83
C PRO A 469 -11.95 -21.80 5.28
N GLN A 470 -13.15 -22.27 5.61
CA GLN A 470 -13.72 -22.13 6.95
C GLN A 470 -12.86 -22.83 8.01
N LEU A 471 -12.26 -23.98 7.70
CA LEU A 471 -11.40 -24.69 8.64
C LEU A 471 -10.08 -23.94 8.86
N VAL A 472 -9.56 -23.26 7.84
CA VAL A 472 -8.38 -22.40 7.99
C VAL A 472 -8.67 -21.27 8.98
N ALA A 473 -9.79 -20.56 8.83
CA ALA A 473 -10.19 -19.50 9.78
C ALA A 473 -10.38 -20.03 11.21
N GLN A 474 -10.93 -21.23 11.37
CA GLN A 474 -11.20 -21.81 12.69
C GLN A 474 -9.98 -22.42 13.39
N LYS A 475 -9.08 -23.06 12.64
CA LYS A 475 -8.00 -23.90 13.21
C LYS A 475 -6.59 -23.51 12.80
N HIS A 476 -6.42 -22.78 11.70
CA HIS A 476 -5.11 -22.45 11.12
C HIS A 476 -4.89 -20.94 10.95
N ALA A 477 -5.75 -20.08 11.51
CA ALA A 477 -5.63 -18.64 11.42
C ALA A 477 -4.27 -18.13 11.93
N LYS A 478 -3.80 -18.67 13.07
CA LYS A 478 -2.48 -18.31 13.62
C LYS A 478 -1.34 -18.74 12.68
N GLU A 479 -1.42 -19.92 12.08
CA GLU A 479 -0.42 -20.39 11.10
C GLU A 479 -0.38 -19.46 9.87
N LEU A 480 -1.56 -19.07 9.36
CA LEU A 480 -1.67 -18.11 8.26
C LEU A 480 -1.08 -16.75 8.62
N GLN A 481 -1.41 -16.22 9.80
CA GLN A 481 -0.85 -14.96 10.29
C GLN A 481 0.68 -15.01 10.38
N GLN A 482 1.27 -16.08 10.92
CA GLN A 482 2.72 -16.23 11.01
C GLN A 482 3.38 -16.35 9.63
N LEU A 483 2.74 -17.04 8.69
CA LEU A 483 3.18 -17.12 7.29
C LEU A 483 3.17 -15.74 6.62
N LEU A 484 2.11 -14.95 6.83
CA LEU A 484 1.99 -13.60 6.28
C LEU A 484 3.05 -12.66 6.85
N LEU A 485 3.26 -12.65 8.16
CA LEU A 485 4.33 -11.86 8.78
C LEU A 485 5.71 -12.24 8.22
N ARG A 486 5.98 -13.53 7.97
CA ARG A 486 7.24 -13.98 7.35
C ARG A 486 7.41 -13.48 5.91
N GLN A 487 6.30 -13.19 5.23
CA GLN A 487 6.26 -12.65 3.88
C GLN A 487 6.07 -11.12 3.86
N ASP A 488 6.39 -10.45 4.99
CA ASP A 488 6.24 -9.00 5.20
C ASP A 488 4.82 -8.47 4.92
N ALA A 489 3.79 -9.32 5.01
CA ALA A 489 2.41 -8.89 5.09
C ALA A 489 2.05 -8.65 6.56
N SER A 490 2.14 -7.39 7.00
CA SER A 490 1.86 -7.01 8.38
C SER A 490 0.36 -7.09 8.70
N ILE A 491 0.04 -7.40 9.96
CA ILE A 491 -1.31 -7.45 10.48
C ILE A 491 -1.30 -6.70 11.83
N PRO A 492 -2.01 -5.57 11.98
CA PRO A 492 -2.02 -4.80 13.22
C PRO A 492 -2.35 -5.66 14.44
N GLY A 493 -1.58 -5.51 15.52
CA GLY A 493 -1.78 -6.27 16.75
C GLY A 493 -1.29 -7.74 16.70
N VAL A 494 -0.75 -8.22 15.58
CA VAL A 494 -0.16 -9.57 15.48
C VAL A 494 1.36 -9.48 15.43
N VAL A 495 2.01 -10.25 16.29
CA VAL A 495 3.47 -10.34 16.37
C VAL A 495 3.98 -11.68 15.87
N ASN A 496 5.23 -11.71 15.39
CA ASN A 496 5.94 -12.92 15.03
C ASN A 496 6.17 -13.75 16.30
N GLU A 497 5.57 -14.93 16.33
CA GLU A 497 5.66 -15.97 17.34
C GLU A 497 6.28 -17.25 16.80
N ASP A 498 6.76 -17.24 15.55
CA ASP A 498 7.36 -18.41 14.91
C ASP A 498 8.53 -18.94 15.75
N SER A 499 8.39 -20.17 16.21
CA SER A 499 9.40 -20.84 17.03
C SER A 499 10.61 -21.28 16.21
N ALA A 500 10.46 -21.40 14.88
CA ALA A 500 11.55 -21.74 13.96
C ALA A 500 12.45 -20.53 13.66
N ASP A 501 12.00 -19.31 13.96
CA ASP A 501 12.82 -18.11 13.86
C ASP A 501 13.85 -18.08 14.99
N LEU A 502 15.08 -18.47 14.64
CA LEU A 502 16.20 -18.58 15.57
C LEU A 502 16.64 -17.20 16.09
N ALA A 503 16.42 -16.13 15.31
CA ALA A 503 16.89 -14.78 15.65
C ALA A 503 16.20 -14.23 16.90
N ARG A 504 14.93 -14.56 17.10
CA ARG A 504 14.12 -14.14 18.27
C ARG A 504 14.68 -14.58 19.62
N ARG A 505 15.54 -15.61 19.62
CA ARG A 505 16.16 -16.14 20.84
C ARG A 505 17.48 -15.43 21.18
N GLY A 506 18.01 -14.63 20.26
CA GLY A 506 19.32 -14.01 20.40
C GLY A 506 19.28 -12.63 21.05
N THR A 507 20.46 -12.21 21.50
CA THR A 507 20.72 -10.83 21.94
C THR A 507 21.41 -10.08 20.82
N VAL A 508 20.96 -8.86 20.55
CA VAL A 508 21.52 -8.03 19.47
C VAL A 508 22.32 -6.88 20.05
N THR A 509 23.51 -6.65 19.52
CA THR A 509 24.34 -5.47 19.79
C THR A 509 24.64 -4.74 18.48
N ALA A 510 24.94 -3.45 18.54
CA ALA A 510 25.33 -2.65 17.38
C ALA A 510 26.62 -1.86 17.65
N SER A 511 27.24 -1.35 16.58
CA SER A 511 28.32 -0.36 16.69
C SER A 511 27.85 0.97 17.31
N SER A 512 26.62 1.38 17.02
CA SER A 512 25.99 2.60 17.54
C SER A 512 24.46 2.53 17.47
N GLU A 513 23.80 3.46 18.15
CA GLU A 513 22.34 3.62 18.16
C GLU A 513 21.97 5.11 18.21
N ALA A 514 20.91 5.50 17.51
CA ALA A 514 20.42 6.87 17.51
C ALA A 514 19.57 7.20 18.75
N ALA A 515 19.69 8.43 19.23
CA ALA A 515 18.74 9.04 20.15
C ALA A 515 17.46 9.50 19.43
N LEU A 516 16.41 9.78 20.21
CA LEU A 516 15.20 10.44 19.73
C LEU A 516 15.48 11.95 19.54
N VAL A 517 15.56 12.39 18.30
CA VAL A 517 15.83 13.80 17.94
C VAL A 517 14.70 14.31 17.07
N PHE A 518 13.99 15.34 17.53
CA PHE A 518 13.03 16.06 16.69
C PHE A 518 13.75 17.13 15.87
N PRO A 519 13.48 17.25 14.56
CA PRO A 519 14.12 18.25 13.72
C PRO A 519 13.73 19.67 14.16
N GLU A 520 14.71 20.57 14.16
CA GLU A 520 14.50 22.00 14.29
C GLU A 520 13.70 22.54 13.09
N SER A 521 12.80 23.49 13.34
CA SER A 521 11.97 24.11 12.30
C SER A 521 11.78 25.60 12.54
N ASP A 522 11.79 26.36 11.44
CA ASP A 522 11.41 27.77 11.41
C ASP A 522 9.94 27.99 10.99
N SER A 523 9.24 26.92 10.65
CA SER A 523 7.80 26.95 10.37
C SER A 523 7.02 26.73 11.67
N PHE A 524 6.03 27.58 11.94
CA PHE A 524 5.25 27.55 13.17
C PHE A 524 3.78 27.32 12.86
N HIS A 525 3.21 26.28 13.46
CA HIS A 525 1.78 25.98 13.35
C HIS A 525 1.05 26.55 14.55
N SER A 526 0.08 27.43 14.30
CA SER A 526 -0.65 28.12 15.37
C SER A 526 -1.60 27.17 16.11
N ALA A 527 -1.62 27.27 17.44
CA ALA A 527 -2.51 26.53 18.32
C ALA A 527 -3.92 27.15 18.35
N HIS A 528 -4.49 27.47 17.18
CA HIS A 528 -5.93 27.77 17.05
C HIS A 528 -6.77 26.61 17.59
N PHE A 529 -6.25 25.39 17.43
CA PHE A 529 -6.72 24.16 18.03
C PHE A 529 -5.69 23.62 19.01
N ALA A 530 -6.09 22.67 19.88
CA ALA A 530 -5.12 21.96 20.70
C ALA A 530 -4.16 21.20 19.78
N LEU A 531 -2.87 21.25 20.09
CA LEU A 531 -1.80 20.63 19.30
C LEU A 531 -1.16 19.52 20.12
N GLY A 532 -0.91 18.37 19.51
CA GLY A 532 -0.36 17.20 20.19
C GLY A 532 0.67 16.44 19.37
N GLN A 533 1.45 15.62 20.07
CA GLN A 533 2.56 14.85 19.52
C GLN A 533 2.62 13.48 20.20
N VAL A 534 2.58 12.42 19.39
CA VAL A 534 2.96 11.06 19.79
C VAL A 534 4.48 10.94 19.75
N PHE A 535 5.10 10.33 20.75
CA PHE A 535 6.53 10.05 20.77
C PHE A 535 6.88 8.84 21.66
N PRO A 536 7.98 8.12 21.36
CA PRO A 536 8.44 7.00 22.18
C PRO A 536 9.20 7.46 23.43
N VAL A 537 9.01 6.75 24.54
CA VAL A 537 9.71 6.96 25.81
C VAL A 537 10.41 5.66 26.23
N SER A 538 11.74 5.73 26.34
CA SER A 538 12.65 4.65 26.72
C SER A 538 13.08 4.69 28.19
N THR A 539 12.82 5.76 28.92
CA THR A 539 13.18 5.90 30.35
C THR A 539 11.96 5.68 31.27
N ASP A 540 12.22 5.43 32.55
CA ASP A 540 11.21 5.25 33.60
C ASP A 540 10.75 6.56 34.25
N GLN A 541 11.39 7.66 33.87
CA GLN A 541 11.03 9.02 34.27
C GLN A 541 11.18 9.99 33.09
N LEU A 542 10.25 10.94 33.01
CA LEU A 542 10.29 12.11 32.15
C LEU A 542 10.23 13.37 33.01
N HIS A 543 11.40 13.99 33.24
CA HIS A 543 11.56 15.16 34.10
C HIS A 543 10.94 16.41 33.45
N ALA A 544 11.27 16.68 32.19
CA ALA A 544 10.75 17.85 31.48
C ALA A 544 10.65 17.62 29.97
N ILE A 545 9.87 18.46 29.32
CA ILE A 545 9.81 18.60 27.86
C ILE A 545 10.05 20.08 27.53
N ASP A 546 10.96 20.35 26.59
CA ASP A 546 11.15 21.69 26.04
C ASP A 546 10.44 21.76 24.68
N LEU A 547 9.54 22.75 24.50
CA LEU A 547 8.84 22.99 23.25
C LEU A 547 9.42 24.22 22.56
N LEU A 548 9.67 24.17 21.25
CA LEU A 548 10.02 25.35 20.47
C LEU A 548 8.73 26.13 20.12
N LEU A 549 8.45 27.20 20.86
CA LEU A 549 7.22 27.97 20.76
C LEU A 549 7.47 29.38 20.22
N GLN A 550 6.46 29.92 19.56
CA GLN A 550 6.35 31.33 19.20
C GLN A 550 5.08 31.92 19.83
N SER A 551 5.18 33.12 20.40
CA SER A 551 4.06 33.92 20.90
C SER A 551 3.97 35.22 20.11
N ASN A 552 2.81 35.49 19.52
CA ASN A 552 2.50 36.77 18.89
C ASN A 552 1.68 37.69 19.82
N ALA A 553 1.42 37.24 21.05
CA ALA A 553 0.70 38.03 22.04
C ALA A 553 1.50 39.25 22.50
N THR A 554 0.78 40.31 22.86
CA THR A 554 1.32 41.52 23.48
C THR A 554 1.56 41.37 24.99
N GLN A 555 1.09 40.28 25.58
CA GLN A 555 1.24 39.95 27.00
C GLN A 555 1.70 38.49 27.15
N ASP A 556 2.37 38.21 28.27
CA ASP A 556 2.82 36.86 28.62
C ASP A 556 1.64 35.89 28.68
N GLN A 557 1.80 34.72 28.07
CA GLN A 557 0.77 33.68 28.00
C GLN A 557 1.14 32.52 28.90
N ARG A 558 0.18 32.02 29.67
CA ARG A 558 0.35 30.78 30.44
C ARG A 558 -0.12 29.59 29.60
N VAL A 559 0.83 28.76 29.16
CA VAL A 559 0.54 27.53 28.41
C VAL A 559 0.50 26.35 29.37
N ILE A 560 -0.45 25.43 29.16
CA ILE A 560 -0.55 24.18 29.91
C ILE A 560 -0.24 23.04 28.96
N LEU A 561 0.74 22.21 29.35
CA LEU A 561 1.12 21.00 28.67
C LEU A 561 0.64 19.80 29.48
N LYS A 562 0.03 18.83 28.80
CA LYS A 562 -0.46 17.59 29.40
C LYS A 562 0.19 16.39 28.73
N LEU A 563 0.36 15.32 29.50
CA LEU A 563 0.98 14.08 29.05
C LEU A 563 0.06 12.90 29.38
N ARG A 564 0.00 11.92 28.48
CA ARG A 564 -0.64 10.63 28.71
C ARG A 564 0.13 9.51 28.00
N ARG A 565 -0.07 8.28 28.46
CA ARG A 565 0.40 7.08 27.75
C ARG A 565 -0.63 6.66 26.72
N ILE A 566 -0.17 6.12 25.60
CA ILE A 566 -1.03 5.51 24.57
C ILE A 566 -0.58 4.07 24.30
N GLU A 567 -1.47 3.27 23.71
CA GLU A 567 -1.21 1.84 23.48
C GLU A 567 -0.44 1.58 22.19
N HIS A 568 -0.80 2.28 21.12
CA HIS A 568 -0.20 2.17 19.79
C HIS A 568 -0.13 3.53 19.12
N VAL A 569 0.67 3.67 18.06
CA VAL A 569 0.96 4.96 17.39
C VAL A 569 -0.29 5.64 16.81
N TRP A 570 -1.33 4.86 16.51
CA TRP A 570 -2.63 5.36 16.02
C TRP A 570 -3.64 5.72 17.13
N ASP A 571 -3.30 5.52 18.41
CA ASP A 571 -4.22 5.76 19.51
C ASP A 571 -4.25 7.24 19.91
N LEU A 572 -5.13 7.98 19.24
CA LEU A 572 -5.38 9.39 19.53
C LEU A 572 -6.69 9.61 20.31
N ARG A 573 -7.35 8.55 20.78
CA ARG A 573 -8.63 8.65 21.52
C ARG A 573 -8.44 9.42 22.83
N PRO A 574 -9.37 10.29 23.27
CA PRO A 574 -9.25 11.01 24.55
C PRO A 574 -9.10 10.06 25.76
N SER A 575 -8.21 10.41 26.69
CA SER A 575 -7.95 9.67 27.93
C SER A 575 -7.30 10.60 28.97
N PRO A 576 -7.44 10.32 30.28
CA PRO A 576 -6.91 11.20 31.32
C PRO A 576 -5.40 11.42 31.21
N SER A 577 -4.96 12.64 31.50
CA SER A 577 -3.54 12.94 31.62
C SER A 577 -2.94 12.26 32.85
N ILE A 578 -1.73 11.74 32.73
CA ILE A 578 -0.95 11.20 33.85
C ILE A 578 -0.06 12.27 34.50
N ALA A 579 0.21 13.37 33.78
CA ALA A 579 0.98 14.50 34.26
C ALA A 579 0.58 15.77 33.50
N SER A 580 0.80 16.92 34.11
CA SER A 580 0.62 18.23 33.50
C SER A 580 1.61 19.22 34.05
N ALA A 581 2.04 20.16 33.23
CA ALA A 581 2.92 21.26 33.61
C ALA A 581 2.40 22.56 33.00
N SER A 582 2.71 23.69 33.62
CA SER A 582 2.45 25.01 33.02
C SER A 582 3.72 25.82 32.96
N ALA A 583 3.89 26.57 31.88
CA ALA A 583 5.01 27.48 31.69
C ALA A 583 4.49 28.84 31.17
N THR A 584 5.24 29.89 31.44
CA THR A 584 4.97 31.23 30.90
C THR A 584 5.75 31.41 29.60
N VAL A 585 5.04 31.69 28.52
CA VAL A 585 5.62 32.10 27.23
C VAL A 585 5.57 33.63 27.18
N LEU A 586 6.73 34.27 27.08
CA LEU A 586 6.81 35.74 27.10
C LEU A 586 6.12 36.36 25.87
N ALA A 587 5.64 37.59 26.01
CA ALA A 587 5.14 38.37 24.87
C ALA A 587 6.18 38.48 23.74
N ASN A 588 5.77 38.31 22.49
CA ASN A 588 6.66 38.35 21.30
C ASN A 588 7.87 37.40 21.37
N HIS A 589 7.75 36.28 22.10
CA HIS A 589 8.83 35.30 22.24
C HIS A 589 8.90 34.34 21.05
N LYS A 590 10.12 33.95 20.65
CA LYS A 590 10.40 32.79 19.80
C LYS A 590 11.56 32.02 20.42
N GLY A 591 11.34 30.79 20.86
CA GLY A 591 12.38 29.99 21.52
C GLY A 591 11.85 28.79 22.30
N TYR A 592 12.78 28.08 22.93
CA TYR A 592 12.46 26.92 23.76
C TYR A 592 11.83 27.32 25.09
N VAL A 593 10.69 26.71 25.40
CA VAL A 593 9.97 26.87 26.67
C VAL A 593 9.91 25.53 27.38
N ARG A 594 10.39 25.50 28.63
CA ARG A 594 10.49 24.29 29.44
C ARG A 594 9.22 24.01 30.25
N PHE A 595 8.75 22.78 30.17
CA PHE A 595 7.65 22.23 30.95
C PHE A 595 8.15 21.12 31.87
N THR A 596 8.28 21.40 33.16
CA THR A 596 8.73 20.42 34.17
C THR A 596 7.56 19.53 34.60
N LEU A 597 7.57 18.25 34.17
CA LEU A 597 6.50 17.28 34.40
C LEU A 597 6.75 16.37 35.59
N ASN A 598 8.00 15.94 35.80
CA ASN A 598 8.36 14.91 36.79
C ASN A 598 7.50 13.64 36.70
N ALA A 599 7.13 13.24 35.49
CA ALA A 599 6.23 12.11 35.26
C ALA A 599 6.99 10.79 35.39
N ARG A 600 6.38 9.81 36.08
CA ARG A 600 6.84 8.42 36.03
C ARG A 600 6.31 7.76 34.76
N THR A 601 7.21 7.12 34.02
CA THR A 601 6.91 6.50 32.72
C THR A 601 7.22 5.01 32.73
N LYS A 602 6.69 4.29 31.74
CA LYS A 602 7.04 2.90 31.47
C LYS A 602 7.99 2.89 30.27
N PRO A 603 9.26 2.45 30.44
CA PRO A 603 10.18 2.26 29.32
C PRO A 603 9.58 1.37 28.24
N GLY A 604 9.86 1.69 26.97
CA GLY A 604 9.35 0.92 25.84
C GLY A 604 7.88 1.19 25.55
N GLY A 605 7.39 2.41 25.84
CA GLY A 605 6.01 2.80 25.61
C GLY A 605 5.88 4.10 24.81
N LEU A 606 4.75 4.26 24.14
CA LEU A 606 4.39 5.49 23.44
C LEU A 606 3.61 6.44 24.35
N TYR A 607 3.87 7.73 24.17
CA TYR A 607 3.24 8.80 24.94
C TYR A 607 2.69 9.86 23.99
N PHE A 608 1.65 10.55 24.46
CA PHE A 608 1.04 11.67 23.77
C PHE A 608 1.12 12.90 24.66
N VAL A 609 1.81 13.93 24.16
CA VAL A 609 1.88 15.25 24.80
C VAL A 609 1.02 16.22 24.02
N TRP A 610 0.35 17.15 24.70
CA TRP A 610 -0.41 18.20 24.02
C TRP A 610 -0.46 19.51 24.80
N ILE A 611 -0.68 20.60 24.07
CA ILE A 611 -1.04 21.91 24.59
C ILE A 611 -2.49 22.23 24.22
N GLU A 612 -3.18 22.97 25.08
CA GLU A 612 -4.55 23.44 24.82
C GLU A 612 -4.57 24.53 23.74
N ALA A 613 -5.75 24.73 23.12
CA ALA A 613 -5.94 25.79 22.13
C ALA A 613 -5.64 27.17 22.70
N GLN A 614 -4.69 27.88 22.10
CA GLN A 614 -4.29 29.26 22.39
C GLN A 614 -3.80 29.91 21.08
N PRO A 615 -4.67 30.63 20.34
CA PRO A 615 -4.36 31.11 18.98
C PRO A 615 -3.10 31.99 18.86
N GLU A 616 -2.76 32.71 19.93
CA GLU A 616 -1.56 33.56 20.00
C GLU A 616 -0.25 32.77 20.15
N ILE A 617 -0.34 31.48 20.43
CA ILE A 617 0.80 30.56 20.56
C ILE A 617 0.87 29.68 19.33
N SER A 618 2.09 29.48 18.84
CA SER A 618 2.40 28.54 17.78
C SER A 618 3.51 27.60 18.20
N TRP A 619 3.45 26.35 17.74
CA TRP A 619 4.49 25.34 17.97
C TRP A 619 5.22 25.08 16.66
N ALA A 620 6.55 25.11 16.68
CA ALA A 620 7.38 24.79 15.53
C ALA A 620 7.06 23.39 14.98
N LEU A 621 6.80 23.31 13.68
CA LEU A 621 6.36 22.12 12.96
C LEU A 621 7.33 21.85 11.83
N HIS A 622 7.92 20.66 11.81
CA HIS A 622 8.69 20.16 10.66
C HIS A 622 7.78 19.37 9.73
N SER A 623 8.09 19.43 8.43
CA SER A 623 7.49 18.62 7.38
C SER A 623 8.60 18.00 6.56
N ASP A 624 8.58 16.68 6.37
CA ASP A 624 9.52 16.03 5.47
C ASP A 624 9.32 16.48 4.03
N LEU A 625 10.44 16.69 3.32
CA LEU A 625 10.41 17.01 1.90
C LEU A 625 10.32 15.73 1.06
N PRO A 626 9.53 15.72 -0.03
CA PRO A 626 9.52 14.61 -0.96
C PRO A 626 10.92 14.35 -1.53
N GLY A 627 11.35 13.09 -1.58
CA GLY A 627 12.64 12.72 -2.19
C GLY A 627 13.82 12.72 -1.22
N GLU A 628 13.73 13.50 -0.16
CA GLU A 628 14.79 13.64 0.85
C GLU A 628 14.65 12.59 1.96
N PRO A 629 15.78 12.24 2.64
CA PRO A 629 15.73 11.42 3.84
C PRO A 629 14.77 11.99 4.90
N SER A 630 13.90 11.14 5.44
CA SER A 630 12.97 11.48 6.51
C SER A 630 13.74 11.86 7.78
N LYS A 631 13.40 13.04 8.29
CA LYS A 631 13.84 13.53 9.60
C LYS A 631 12.76 13.34 10.66
N THR A 632 11.57 12.90 10.26
CA THR A 632 10.51 12.50 11.18
C THR A 632 10.98 11.31 12.02
N PRO A 633 11.01 11.42 13.36
CA PRO A 633 11.43 10.31 14.20
C PRO A 633 10.44 9.14 14.12
N VAL A 634 10.96 7.93 13.91
CA VAL A 634 10.15 6.73 13.73
C VAL A 634 9.29 6.44 14.95
N GLY A 635 7.98 6.24 14.75
CA GLY A 635 7.00 6.05 15.83
C GLY A 635 6.49 7.35 16.47
N SER A 636 6.67 8.49 15.80
CA SER A 636 6.15 9.79 16.22
C SER A 636 5.09 10.33 15.25
N THR A 637 4.14 11.13 15.74
CA THR A 637 3.03 11.67 14.95
C THR A 637 2.54 12.97 15.55
N ALA A 638 2.60 14.09 14.80
CA ALA A 638 1.89 15.30 15.18
C ALA A 638 0.38 15.14 14.97
N ALA A 639 -0.42 15.86 15.76
CA ALA A 639 -1.87 15.85 15.67
C ALA A 639 -2.45 17.21 16.08
N ASP A 640 -3.64 17.51 15.58
CA ASP A 640 -4.45 18.65 16.02
C ASP A 640 -5.85 18.19 16.47
N LEU A 641 -6.52 19.03 17.26
CA LEU A 641 -7.89 18.80 17.73
C LEU A 641 -8.84 19.87 17.18
N PRO A 642 -9.22 19.80 15.89
CA PRO A 642 -10.23 20.69 15.31
C PRO A 642 -11.58 20.57 16.03
N PRO A 643 -12.58 21.45 15.75
CA PRO A 643 -13.89 21.37 16.39
C PRO A 643 -14.50 19.98 16.18
N GLY A 644 -14.81 19.30 17.29
CA GLY A 644 -15.13 17.87 17.32
C GLY A 644 -14.21 17.13 18.29
N ASN A 645 -14.73 16.13 19.00
CA ASN A 645 -14.00 15.49 20.11
C ASN A 645 -12.99 14.42 19.64
N ARG A 646 -12.32 14.61 18.50
CA ARG A 646 -11.40 13.63 17.91
C ARG A 646 -10.13 14.28 17.37
N TRP A 647 -9.00 13.86 17.92
CA TRP A 647 -7.67 14.20 17.41
C TRP A 647 -7.48 13.70 15.98
N ARG A 648 -6.95 14.56 15.12
CA ARG A 648 -6.60 14.27 13.73
C ARG A 648 -5.08 14.20 13.60
N PRO A 649 -4.50 13.10 13.08
CA PRO A 649 -3.07 13.03 12.81
C PRO A 649 -2.70 13.95 11.64
N LEU A 650 -1.55 14.61 11.73
CA LEU A 650 -0.92 15.29 10.61
C LEU A 650 -0.04 14.27 9.87
N THR A 651 -0.46 13.85 8.68
CA THR A 651 0.19 12.83 7.87
C THR A 651 1.29 13.41 6.97
N GLY A 652 2.16 12.60 6.37
CA GLY A 652 3.18 13.08 5.44
C GLY A 652 4.46 13.60 6.11
N GLY A 653 4.86 12.98 7.23
CA GLY A 653 6.10 13.32 7.92
C GLY A 653 6.05 14.65 8.69
N HIS A 654 4.90 14.95 9.32
CA HIS A 654 4.74 16.11 10.18
C HIS A 654 5.04 15.76 11.64
N VAL A 655 5.94 16.53 12.26
CA VAL A 655 6.26 16.43 13.69
C VAL A 655 6.55 17.79 14.30
N PHE A 656 6.11 17.99 15.53
CA PHE A 656 6.42 19.17 16.29
C PHE A 656 7.82 19.10 16.90
N THR A 657 8.55 20.22 16.87
CA THR A 657 9.90 20.32 17.42
C THR A 657 9.86 20.34 18.95
N MET A 658 10.49 19.36 19.59
CA MET A 658 10.58 19.26 21.05
C MET A 658 11.84 18.52 21.52
N HIS A 659 12.26 18.81 22.75
CA HIS A 659 13.29 18.03 23.45
C HIS A 659 12.72 17.37 24.69
N THR A 660 13.25 16.19 25.01
CA THR A 660 12.88 15.43 26.21
C THR A 660 14.02 15.44 27.21
N ILE A 661 13.70 15.47 28.51
CA ILE A 661 14.67 15.43 29.59
C ILE A 661 14.27 14.32 30.56
N PRO A 662 15.08 13.27 30.75
CA PRO A 662 16.30 12.96 30.00
C PRO A 662 16.03 12.65 28.52
N GLU A 663 17.09 12.61 27.71
CA GLU A 663 17.06 12.17 26.31
C GLU A 663 16.57 10.71 26.21
N GLN A 664 15.79 10.41 25.18
CA GLN A 664 15.25 9.07 24.91
C GLN A 664 16.08 8.35 23.83
N LYS A 665 16.20 7.02 23.93
CA LYS A 665 16.93 6.15 23.00
C LYS A 665 16.07 4.97 22.55
N PRO A 666 15.09 5.20 21.66
CA PRO A 666 14.11 4.18 21.30
C PRO A 666 14.56 3.25 20.16
N TYR A 667 15.72 3.49 19.54
CA TYR A 667 16.15 2.84 18.29
C TYR A 667 17.27 1.80 18.47
N GLY A 668 17.30 1.17 19.66
CA GLY A 668 18.34 0.19 20.00
C GLY A 668 18.28 -1.11 19.18
N PRO A 669 19.38 -1.87 19.13
CA PRO A 669 19.54 -3.04 18.26
C PRO A 669 18.56 -4.19 18.54
N GLN A 670 18.12 -4.34 19.79
CA GLN A 670 17.21 -5.44 20.17
C GLN A 670 15.84 -5.34 19.47
N ASN A 671 15.48 -4.17 18.93
CA ASN A 671 14.24 -3.98 18.19
C ASN A 671 14.12 -4.90 16.96
N ILE A 672 15.23 -5.26 16.30
CA ILE A 672 15.19 -6.05 15.05
C ILE A 672 14.77 -7.50 15.25
N VAL A 673 14.68 -7.96 16.49
CA VAL A 673 14.20 -9.31 16.84
C VAL A 673 12.95 -9.26 17.73
N SER A 674 12.28 -8.10 17.78
CA SER A 674 11.05 -7.90 18.56
C SER A 674 9.86 -8.72 18.05
N GLY A 675 9.90 -9.09 16.77
CA GLY A 675 8.81 -9.78 16.07
C GLY A 675 7.76 -8.86 15.45
N THR A 676 8.00 -7.55 15.45
CA THR A 676 7.23 -6.56 14.70
C THR A 676 8.19 -5.79 13.80
N ASN A 677 7.78 -5.47 12.57
CA ASN A 677 8.65 -4.88 11.55
C ASN A 677 8.18 -3.48 11.09
N ARG A 678 7.45 -2.77 11.96
CA ARG A 678 6.96 -1.41 11.74
C ARG A 678 6.63 -0.73 13.08
N PRO A 679 6.48 0.60 13.12
CA PRO A 679 5.95 1.26 14.30
C PRO A 679 4.51 0.83 14.57
N ASP A 680 4.24 0.44 15.81
CA ASP A 680 2.92 0.03 16.30
C ASP A 680 2.81 0.40 17.79
N MET A 681 2.98 -0.55 18.71
CA MET A 681 3.06 -0.32 20.16
C MET A 681 4.43 0.22 20.62
N TRP A 682 5.44 0.10 19.76
CA TRP A 682 6.80 0.59 19.93
C TRP A 682 7.38 0.97 18.56
N THR A 683 8.63 1.46 18.52
CA THR A 683 9.30 1.87 17.27
C THR A 683 9.70 0.69 16.40
N ASN A 684 10.04 -0.45 17.03
CA ASN A 684 10.40 -1.73 16.40
C ASN A 684 11.48 -1.62 15.30
N ILE A 685 12.37 -0.64 15.41
CA ILE A 685 13.41 -0.39 14.41
C ILE A 685 14.76 -0.13 15.09
N TYR A 686 15.83 -0.60 14.47
CA TYR A 686 17.18 -0.14 14.73
C TYR A 686 17.52 1.05 13.82
N ILE A 687 18.13 2.10 14.38
CA ILE A 687 18.68 3.23 13.63
C ILE A 687 20.08 3.52 14.16
N SER A 688 21.08 3.59 13.28
CA SER A 688 22.45 3.95 13.66
C SER A 688 22.59 5.43 14.03
N ASP A 689 23.59 5.77 14.84
CA ASP A 689 23.90 7.18 15.12
C ASP A 689 24.29 7.91 13.82
N ALA A 690 23.69 9.07 13.57
CA ALA A 690 23.99 9.88 12.38
C ALA A 690 25.39 10.54 12.45
N ALA A 691 25.96 10.67 13.65
CA ALA A 691 27.31 11.18 13.84
C ALA A 691 28.39 10.14 13.46
N GLU A 692 28.05 8.85 13.44
CA GLU A 692 28.94 7.80 12.97
C GLU A 692 28.83 7.61 11.46
N GLN A 693 29.97 7.52 10.78
CA GLN A 693 30.01 7.25 9.35
C GLN A 693 29.76 5.77 9.09
N LEU A 694 29.00 5.46 8.03
CA LEU A 694 28.93 4.10 7.49
C LEU A 694 30.34 3.64 7.05
N PRO A 695 30.71 2.36 7.24
CA PRO A 695 29.84 1.25 7.60
C PRO A 695 29.59 1.10 9.12
N VAL A 696 28.39 0.63 9.46
CA VAL A 696 27.99 0.23 10.81
C VAL A 696 27.66 -1.27 10.85
N TRP A 697 27.56 -1.86 12.04
CA TRP A 697 27.25 -3.29 12.15
C TRP A 697 26.21 -3.60 13.22
N LEU A 698 25.43 -4.65 12.97
CA LEU A 698 24.54 -5.33 13.90
C LEU A 698 25.05 -6.75 14.13
N GLU A 699 25.19 -7.17 15.38
CA GLU A 699 25.63 -8.52 15.76
C GLU A 699 24.54 -9.22 16.57
N LEU A 700 24.06 -10.34 16.05
CA LEU A 700 23.12 -11.24 16.71
C LEU A 700 23.90 -12.40 17.34
N LYS A 701 23.83 -12.53 18.65
CA LYS A 701 24.40 -13.66 19.40
C LYS A 701 23.30 -14.62 19.81
N PHE A 702 23.40 -15.87 19.37
CA PHE A 702 22.50 -16.93 19.81
C PHE A 702 22.86 -17.44 21.21
N PRO A 703 21.90 -18.00 21.97
CA PRO A 703 22.17 -18.60 23.29
C PRO A 703 23.14 -19.80 23.23
N SER A 704 23.18 -20.49 22.10
CA SER A 704 24.04 -21.65 21.83
C SER A 704 24.29 -21.76 20.32
N GLN A 705 25.18 -22.65 19.89
CA GLN A 705 25.36 -22.90 18.46
C GLN A 705 24.06 -23.39 17.82
N VAL A 706 23.74 -22.80 16.67
CA VAL A 706 22.57 -23.17 15.87
C VAL A 706 23.01 -23.52 14.45
N ARG A 707 22.20 -24.35 13.80
CA ARG A 707 22.29 -24.59 12.35
C ARG A 707 21.33 -23.65 11.65
N LEU A 708 21.77 -23.00 10.58
CA LEU A 708 20.93 -22.13 9.75
C LEU A 708 21.46 -22.07 8.31
N ASN A 709 20.56 -21.79 7.38
CA ASN A 709 20.84 -21.66 5.94
C ASN A 709 20.05 -20.52 5.28
N THR A 710 19.17 -19.85 6.02
CA THR A 710 18.38 -18.74 5.52
C THR A 710 18.40 -17.57 6.50
N VAL A 711 18.61 -16.37 5.97
CA VAL A 711 18.47 -15.10 6.69
C VAL A 711 17.48 -14.21 5.94
N GLN A 712 16.55 -13.60 6.68
CA GLN A 712 15.60 -12.61 6.14
C GLN A 712 15.81 -11.27 6.83
N ILE A 713 15.88 -10.19 6.06
CA ILE A 713 16.07 -8.83 6.56
C ILE A 713 14.93 -7.95 6.04
N THR A 714 14.33 -7.16 6.93
CA THR A 714 13.36 -6.13 6.59
C THR A 714 13.99 -4.75 6.84
N PHE A 715 14.21 -3.99 5.77
CA PHE A 715 14.78 -2.64 5.77
C PHE A 715 13.71 -1.56 5.87
N ASP A 716 14.13 -0.33 6.17
CA ASP A 716 13.23 0.83 6.21
C ASP A 716 12.97 1.38 4.81
N THR A 717 11.71 1.33 4.40
CA THR A 717 11.18 1.92 3.16
C THR A 717 10.10 2.94 3.50
N ASP A 718 10.22 3.56 4.67
CA ASP A 718 9.36 4.61 5.18
C ASP A 718 7.87 4.28 5.09
N THR A 719 7.34 3.64 6.13
CA THR A 719 5.92 3.30 6.19
C THR A 719 5.01 4.49 6.51
N ASN A 720 5.55 5.71 6.56
CA ASN A 720 4.85 6.93 6.94
C ASN A 720 4.54 7.89 5.78
N ARG A 721 5.26 7.79 4.65
CA ARG A 721 5.11 8.70 3.51
C ARG A 721 4.61 7.98 2.25
N ARG A 722 3.77 8.69 1.49
CA ARG A 722 3.37 8.31 0.13
C ARG A 722 4.49 8.66 -0.84
N ILE A 723 4.73 7.81 -1.83
CA ILE A 723 5.73 8.09 -2.88
C ILE A 723 5.03 8.46 -4.18
N GLN A 724 5.20 9.71 -4.58
CA GLN A 724 4.66 10.26 -5.83
C GLN A 724 5.73 10.59 -6.86
N LEU A 725 7.01 10.52 -6.47
CA LEU A 725 8.11 10.97 -7.33
C LEU A 725 8.39 9.99 -8.48
N PRO A 726 8.81 10.52 -9.65
CA PRO A 726 9.36 9.70 -10.72
C PRO A 726 10.73 9.16 -10.33
N ARG A 727 11.05 7.95 -10.78
CA ARG A 727 12.33 7.26 -10.58
C ARG A 727 12.88 7.43 -9.15
N PHE A 728 12.25 6.73 -8.22
CA PHE A 728 12.49 6.91 -6.79
C PHE A 728 12.96 5.61 -6.14
N ARG A 729 13.89 5.76 -5.19
CA ARG A 729 14.29 4.73 -4.22
C ARG A 729 14.28 5.39 -2.85
N TYR A 730 13.74 4.71 -1.84
CA TYR A 730 13.67 5.23 -0.47
C TYR A 730 15.08 5.50 0.06
N PRO A 731 15.43 6.75 0.41
CA PRO A 731 16.76 7.08 0.92
C PRO A 731 17.16 6.27 2.16
N GLU A 732 16.19 5.91 2.99
CA GLU A 732 16.33 5.13 4.23
C GLU A 732 16.73 3.67 3.98
N CYS A 733 16.37 3.13 2.81
CA CYS A 733 16.59 1.73 2.49
C CYS A 733 18.09 1.47 2.31
N VAL A 734 18.60 0.48 3.03
CA VAL A 734 20.00 0.07 2.94
C VAL A 734 20.26 -0.52 1.56
N LYS A 735 21.25 0.04 0.87
CA LYS A 735 21.62 -0.31 -0.49
C LYS A 735 22.68 -1.42 -0.53
N ARG A 736 23.71 -1.30 0.31
CA ARG A 736 24.84 -2.25 0.34
C ARG A 736 25.02 -2.83 1.71
N TYR A 737 25.10 -4.15 1.79
CA TYR A 737 25.29 -4.85 3.05
C TYR A 737 25.89 -6.25 2.86
N GLU A 738 26.52 -6.75 3.92
CA GLU A 738 27.10 -8.09 4.00
C GLU A 738 26.54 -8.82 5.22
N ILE A 739 26.27 -10.12 5.06
CA ILE A 739 25.83 -11.02 6.12
C ILE A 739 26.98 -11.98 6.42
N ASP A 740 27.56 -11.87 7.61
CA ASP A 740 28.65 -12.72 8.07
C ASP A 740 28.19 -13.65 9.19
N ALA A 741 28.85 -14.81 9.30
CA ALA A 741 28.75 -15.69 10.46
C ALA A 741 30.12 -15.93 11.08
N LYS A 742 30.13 -16.18 12.40
CA LYS A 742 31.36 -16.57 13.10
C LYS A 742 31.56 -18.08 12.97
N LEU A 743 32.55 -18.49 12.18
CA LEU A 743 32.85 -19.89 11.85
C LEU A 743 34.30 -20.21 12.25
N ALA A 744 34.48 -21.22 13.11
CA ALA A 744 35.79 -21.64 13.64
C ALA A 744 36.63 -20.49 14.27
N GLY A 745 35.97 -19.44 14.77
CA GLY A 745 36.60 -18.28 15.41
C GLY A 745 36.66 -17.04 14.51
N ASP A 746 36.59 -17.20 13.19
CA ASP A 746 36.70 -16.13 12.21
C ASP A 746 35.33 -15.70 11.65
N TRP A 747 35.22 -14.44 11.23
CA TRP A 747 34.05 -13.96 10.49
C TRP A 747 34.16 -14.36 9.02
N LYS A 748 33.11 -15.00 8.49
CA LYS A 748 33.01 -15.36 7.07
C LYS A 748 31.70 -14.83 6.49
N THR A 749 31.79 -14.20 5.32
CA THR A 749 30.64 -13.69 4.59
C THR A 749 29.86 -14.84 3.97
N LEU A 750 28.56 -14.90 4.28
CA LEU A 750 27.61 -15.88 3.78
C LEU A 750 26.84 -15.36 2.56
N ALA A 751 26.52 -14.06 2.57
CA ALA A 751 25.82 -13.38 1.49
C ALA A 751 26.17 -11.89 1.47
N GLN A 752 26.04 -11.26 0.31
CA GLN A 752 26.22 -9.82 0.12
C GLN A 752 25.23 -9.28 -0.90
N GLU A 753 24.96 -7.99 -0.81
CA GLU A 753 24.13 -7.26 -1.77
C GLU A 753 24.72 -5.86 -2.01
N ASP A 754 24.73 -5.43 -3.27
CA ASP A 754 25.42 -4.21 -3.72
C ASP A 754 24.47 -3.12 -4.29
N ASP A 755 23.21 -3.44 -4.61
CA ASP A 755 22.24 -2.44 -5.09
C ASP A 755 20.81 -2.71 -4.63
N ASN A 756 20.62 -2.86 -3.31
CA ASN A 756 19.30 -3.07 -2.74
C ASN A 756 18.44 -1.79 -2.71
N TYR A 757 17.18 -1.95 -3.04
CA TYR A 757 16.14 -0.96 -2.79
C TYR A 757 14.81 -1.62 -2.40
N TYR A 758 14.82 -2.92 -2.08
CA TYR A 758 13.66 -3.63 -1.61
C TYR A 758 13.60 -3.67 -0.09
N ARG A 759 12.38 -3.56 0.44
CA ARG A 759 12.07 -3.67 1.86
C ARG A 759 12.48 -5.01 2.45
N ARG A 760 12.04 -6.11 1.85
CA ARG A 760 12.29 -7.47 2.35
C ARG A 760 13.30 -8.20 1.49
N ARG A 761 14.36 -8.72 2.11
CA ARG A 761 15.39 -9.52 1.44
C ARG A 761 15.56 -10.88 2.11
N VAL A 762 15.57 -11.93 1.28
CA VAL A 762 15.78 -13.32 1.71
C VAL A 762 17.06 -13.81 1.08
N HIS A 763 17.95 -14.34 1.91
CA HIS A 763 19.25 -14.88 1.51
C HIS A 763 19.33 -16.35 1.90
N HIS A 764 19.53 -17.20 0.91
CA HIS A 764 19.77 -18.64 1.06
C HIS A 764 21.25 -18.94 0.81
N PHE A 765 21.85 -19.80 1.63
CA PHE A 765 23.25 -20.20 1.53
C PHE A 765 23.45 -21.63 2.09
N GLU A 766 24.65 -22.19 1.97
CA GLU A 766 24.94 -23.53 2.51
C GLU A 766 24.73 -23.57 4.04
N THR A 767 24.25 -24.69 4.57
CA THR A 767 23.99 -24.80 6.01
C THR A 767 25.28 -24.60 6.81
N VAL A 768 25.27 -23.60 7.70
CA VAL A 768 26.38 -23.32 8.61
C VAL A 768 25.97 -23.61 10.06
N THR A 769 26.97 -23.89 10.90
CA THR A 769 26.80 -23.96 12.36
C THR A 769 27.52 -22.78 12.99
N THR A 770 26.80 -21.90 13.68
CA THR A 770 27.36 -20.69 14.29
C THR A 770 26.63 -20.32 15.57
N ASP A 771 27.29 -19.57 16.44
CA ASP A 771 26.68 -18.91 17.59
C ASP A 771 26.47 -17.40 17.34
N ARG A 772 26.92 -16.85 16.20
CA ARG A 772 26.79 -15.41 15.88
C ARG A 772 26.60 -15.11 14.40
N LEU A 773 25.70 -14.18 14.12
CA LEU A 773 25.58 -13.49 12.84
C LEU A 773 25.97 -12.02 12.98
N ARG A 774 26.50 -11.43 11.91
CA ARG A 774 26.75 -10.00 11.81
C ARG A 774 26.23 -9.48 10.48
N ILE A 775 25.52 -8.37 10.52
CA ILE A 775 25.11 -7.62 9.33
C ILE A 775 25.96 -6.35 9.30
N ARG A 776 26.80 -6.20 8.29
CA ARG A 776 27.53 -4.96 8.02
C ARG A 776 26.71 -4.13 7.04
N LEU A 777 26.27 -2.96 7.48
CA LEU A 777 25.46 -2.01 6.71
C LEU A 777 26.42 -0.97 6.13
N LEU A 778 26.65 -1.03 4.82
CA LEU A 778 27.76 -0.33 4.16
C LEU A 778 27.34 0.99 3.51
N GLU A 779 26.15 1.02 2.90
CA GLU A 779 25.64 2.17 2.15
C GLU A 779 24.11 2.15 2.15
N THR A 780 23.47 3.33 2.15
CA THR A 780 22.02 3.50 1.97
C THR A 780 21.73 4.14 0.60
N ASN A 781 20.46 4.27 0.22
CA ASN A 781 20.07 4.98 -1.00
C ASN A 781 20.08 6.52 -0.85
N GLY A 782 20.44 7.06 0.32
CA GLY A 782 20.61 8.51 0.52
C GLY A 782 20.57 8.98 1.98
N ALA A 783 20.04 8.19 2.91
CA ALA A 783 19.99 8.55 4.33
C ALA A 783 21.37 8.39 5.01
N PRO A 784 21.77 9.28 5.93
CA PRO A 784 23.04 9.17 6.63
C PRO A 784 23.08 8.01 7.65
N GLN A 785 21.93 7.47 8.02
CA GLN A 785 21.78 6.43 9.03
C GLN A 785 21.35 5.11 8.38
N ALA A 786 21.89 4.00 8.85
CA ALA A 786 21.37 2.69 8.49
C ALA A 786 20.15 2.33 9.35
N ARG A 787 19.10 1.80 8.72
CA ARG A 787 17.81 1.49 9.37
C ARG A 787 17.34 0.08 9.06
N VAL A 788 17.01 -0.69 10.08
CA VAL A 788 16.59 -2.10 9.97
C VAL A 788 15.41 -2.36 10.90
N TYR A 789 14.30 -2.87 10.36
CA TYR A 789 13.11 -3.24 11.13
C TYR A 789 13.21 -4.64 11.70
N GLU A 790 13.70 -5.61 10.93
CA GLU A 790 13.66 -7.00 11.36
C GLU A 790 14.81 -7.85 10.79
N LEU A 791 15.30 -8.79 11.61
CA LEU A 791 16.19 -9.87 11.24
C LEU A 791 15.56 -11.20 11.67
N ARG A 792 15.41 -12.12 10.71
CA ARG A 792 14.99 -13.51 10.96
C ARG A 792 16.05 -14.48 10.49
N ALA A 793 16.18 -15.61 11.18
CA ALA A 793 17.13 -16.66 10.82
C ALA A 793 16.48 -18.04 10.92
N TYR A 794 16.64 -18.86 9.88
CA TYR A 794 15.97 -20.15 9.76
C TYR A 794 16.93 -21.26 9.31
N HIS A 795 16.56 -22.49 9.64
CA HIS A 795 17.07 -23.70 9.03
C HIS A 795 15.95 -24.34 8.21
N GLU A 796 15.89 -23.99 6.93
CA GLU A 796 14.89 -24.47 5.98
C GLU A 796 15.33 -25.80 5.36
N GLU A 797 14.39 -26.70 5.10
CA GLU A 797 14.67 -27.92 4.34
C GLU A 797 14.81 -27.54 2.85
N THR A 798 16.01 -27.69 2.31
CA THR A 798 16.35 -27.39 0.90
C THR A 798 15.96 -28.50 -0.05
#